data_AF-A0A662ZK60-F1
#
_entry.id   AF-A0A662ZK60-F1
#
_cell.length_a   1.000
_cell.length_b   1.000
_cell.length_c   1.000
_cell.angle_alpha   90.00
_cell.angle_beta   90.00
_cell.angle_gamma   90.00
#
_symmetry.space_group_name_H-M   'P 1'
#
loop_
_entity.id
_entity.type
_entity.pdbx_description
1 polymer ?
#
loop_
_entity_poly.entity_id
_entity_poly.type
_entity_poly.pdbx_seq_one_letter_code
_entity_poly.pdbx_strand_id
1 'polypeptide(L)'
;MDNSVKLTSNKSFLSFFSVKLLGAFNDSFIQAGFLAFVTYALLNTPEHSQTLVYLASGLFMIPVFLFSALAGELSDKYDKAKLLRNLKIFEICIAVIIAVSYFNSSEAGMLLGMFLTGVEASFFTPIRLSIVPFITGKDKLITANSALESGSYITKFAGTIAGIIAGASINVYFPVILILLSSLGFIAAKNIASQEPADASTVVHKMFIQSTWSNLKYARHSKQVYLSLLGLAGAWCVTVTFMIQLSQIANNIFVNGLGKEILSPLFLGPFCLGIGAGAAVASKVYKEESINAFLPVSAVIEAILMIYFTFVLFFQSPLEYGSDKIDTFDQGVDFVTSYLSSFSGINMLVTIFLITFFAAMFIVPVTSYLQEKSPDEIRTRIMSANNITAALFSVISSVIGIACTAVFGAQNGLSLMSAIIAFVCLVGALLTVGILPVPMVRAAVRKVLEIVYHARCEGLENFKSREGKRTLIIANHTSFLDGVLLWTYLHDNISYAVDTGIASRWYFKPLLSMAKYYPIDSTNPMAIRSLIKEIDNGNIPAIFPEGRITTTGTLMKIYSGTAVIADKADAEILPVIIEGSQYSSFSYFGSKFRHKPRSRILVKVMPAIRFSVPEQYTGKARAQKASDLMYNLMARMKVEASIMTNNTLFGSFIDTCKTLSTSKKILEDHNRKPITSKSLFVKSMALGSYFKNSENENYVGLLLPNSAAGVVTFMALQACGKIPCMLNFSTGAKNLVACCGAVPLRVVYTSRTFIEKGGFSALTDALAESGITVKYLEDLQGKISTFTKVSALFSLLKPYRSYQKLCGGQKNSDAPAVILFTSGSEGLPKGVVLSHRNIETNIVQLQAVLPFSMLDSVFNSMPMFHSFGLTAGTLLPLITGMKVFMYPSPLHYKNVPLLVYDTNSTAIFGTDTFLRGYAEYAHPYDMYAVRFVVSGGEKLKEETVNLWNDKFGIRILEGYGATETAPVISVNTNMHYKRNTAGCPLPGIETRLEPIPGISEGGRLWVRGDNVMMGYLRADNPGVIDPPADKWYDTGDIATIDENNFIHIQGRAKRFAKIAGEMVSLTQVETALNKMYPDNPLAVVSVPDAKKGEQLMLFIAGGEASRSEIKEYFKSQGISELAIPKYIQVVESIPLNGTGKIDYLKVKSEALKLIGEEA
;
A
#
# COMPACT_ATOMS: atom_id res chain seq x y z
N MET A 1 -25.83 -18.14 22.39
CA MET A 1 -27.09 -18.86 22.68
C MET A 1 -28.00 -18.11 23.65
N ASP A 2 -27.58 -16.99 24.27
CA ASP A 2 -28.38 -16.25 25.27
C ASP A 2 -29.61 -15.46 24.74
N ASN A 3 -29.61 -14.99 23.49
CA ASN A 3 -30.70 -14.12 23.00
C ASN A 3 -31.95 -14.88 22.54
N SER A 4 -31.84 -16.13 22.08
CA SER A 4 -32.99 -16.94 21.64
C SER A 4 -33.86 -17.41 22.81
N VAL A 5 -33.25 -17.66 23.97
CA VAL A 5 -33.92 -18.13 25.20
C VAL A 5 -34.79 -17.02 25.83
N LYS A 6 -34.48 -15.74 25.60
CA LYS A 6 -35.30 -14.59 26.04
C LYS A 6 -36.44 -14.20 25.09
N LEU A 7 -36.46 -14.72 23.86
CA LEU A 7 -37.54 -14.45 22.90
C LEU A 7 -38.73 -15.41 23.12
N THR A 8 -38.42 -16.67 23.41
CA THR A 8 -39.39 -17.72 23.74
C THR A 8 -40.07 -17.52 25.10
N SER A 9 -39.58 -16.62 25.95
CA SER A 9 -40.27 -16.26 27.20
C SER A 9 -41.40 -15.25 27.01
N ASN A 10 -41.51 -14.58 25.85
CA ASN A 10 -42.61 -13.67 25.57
C ASN A 10 -43.84 -14.43 25.05
N LYS A 11 -44.87 -14.57 25.90
CA LYS A 11 -46.12 -15.28 25.58
C LYS A 11 -46.81 -14.73 24.33
N SER A 12 -46.76 -13.41 24.10
CA SER A 12 -47.38 -12.79 22.92
C SER A 12 -46.60 -13.13 21.64
N PHE A 13 -45.27 -13.19 21.71
CA PHE A 13 -44.43 -13.61 20.57
C PHE A 13 -44.62 -15.09 20.23
N LEU A 14 -44.61 -15.97 21.24
CA LEU A 14 -44.88 -17.40 21.02
C LEU A 14 -46.25 -17.64 20.39
N SER A 15 -47.28 -16.95 20.89
CA SER A 15 -48.63 -17.05 20.34
C SER A 15 -48.67 -16.57 18.89
N PHE A 16 -48.05 -15.44 18.58
CA PHE A 16 -47.94 -14.94 17.21
C PHE A 16 -47.13 -15.87 16.29
N PHE A 17 -46.03 -16.43 16.80
CA PHE A 17 -45.21 -17.41 16.10
C PHE A 17 -46.02 -18.65 15.74
N SER A 18 -46.79 -19.22 16.68
CA SER A 18 -47.70 -20.34 16.43
C SER A 18 -48.76 -20.01 15.36
N VAL A 19 -49.38 -18.83 15.43
CA VAL A 19 -50.34 -18.37 14.39
C VAL A 19 -49.69 -18.36 13.01
N LYS A 20 -48.46 -17.85 12.90
CA LYS A 20 -47.71 -17.81 11.62
C LYS A 20 -47.38 -19.22 11.11
N LEU A 21 -46.93 -20.12 11.99
CA LEU A 21 -46.57 -21.49 11.60
C LEU A 21 -47.78 -22.28 11.09
N LEU A 22 -48.90 -22.19 11.81
CA LEU A 22 -50.14 -22.88 11.46
C LEU A 22 -50.72 -22.34 10.14
N GLY A 23 -50.76 -21.01 9.98
CA GLY A 23 -51.20 -20.39 8.72
C GLY A 23 -50.30 -20.78 7.55
N ALA A 24 -48.97 -20.71 7.72
CA ALA A 24 -48.02 -21.09 6.69
C ALA A 24 -48.12 -22.57 6.29
N PHE A 25 -48.44 -23.46 7.23
CA PHE A 25 -48.75 -24.86 6.94
C PHE A 25 -50.06 -24.97 6.16
N ASN A 26 -51.13 -24.31 6.62
CA ASN A 26 -52.45 -24.34 5.98
C ASN A 26 -52.41 -23.84 4.54
N ASP A 27 -51.76 -22.71 4.27
CA ASP A 27 -51.63 -22.15 2.92
C ASP A 27 -51.02 -23.17 1.96
N SER A 28 -49.89 -23.76 2.36
CA SER A 28 -49.19 -24.76 1.54
C SER A 28 -49.93 -26.10 1.47
N PHE A 29 -50.65 -26.48 2.53
CA PHE A 29 -51.49 -27.68 2.57
C PHE A 29 -52.68 -27.56 1.62
N ILE A 30 -53.37 -26.42 1.60
CA ILE A 30 -54.47 -26.13 0.67
C ILE A 30 -53.96 -26.13 -0.77
N GLN A 31 -52.87 -25.40 -1.05
CA GLN A 31 -52.35 -25.26 -2.41
C GLN A 31 -51.89 -26.62 -2.98
N ALA A 32 -51.16 -27.40 -2.19
CA ALA A 32 -50.65 -28.69 -2.61
C ALA A 32 -51.77 -29.76 -2.64
N GLY A 33 -52.72 -29.71 -1.72
CA GLY A 33 -53.86 -30.62 -1.70
C GLY A 33 -54.87 -30.35 -2.81
N PHE A 34 -55.08 -29.08 -3.20
CA PHE A 34 -55.87 -28.76 -4.39
C PHE A 34 -55.21 -29.31 -5.66
N LEU A 35 -53.90 -29.11 -5.81
CA LEU A 35 -53.13 -29.65 -6.93
C LEU A 35 -53.30 -31.17 -7.01
N ALA A 36 -53.04 -31.88 -5.91
CA ALA A 36 -53.21 -33.33 -5.85
C ALA A 36 -54.67 -33.76 -6.08
N PHE A 37 -55.65 -33.01 -5.58
CA PHE A 37 -57.06 -33.30 -5.76
C PHE A 37 -57.50 -33.19 -7.23
N VAL A 38 -57.12 -32.12 -7.93
CA VAL A 38 -57.42 -31.95 -9.37
C VAL A 38 -56.73 -33.05 -10.19
N THR A 39 -55.48 -33.39 -9.86
CA THR A 39 -54.70 -34.40 -10.59
C THR A 39 -55.15 -35.84 -10.33
N TYR A 40 -55.40 -36.23 -9.07
CA TYR A 40 -55.63 -37.63 -8.70
C TYR A 40 -57.09 -37.98 -8.44
N ALA A 41 -57.91 -37.03 -7.99
CA ALA A 41 -59.30 -37.31 -7.57
C ALA A 41 -60.36 -36.94 -8.62
N LEU A 42 -60.09 -35.96 -9.49
CA LEU A 42 -61.06 -35.43 -10.47
C LEU A 42 -60.80 -35.82 -11.92
N LEU A 43 -59.56 -35.77 -12.40
CA LEU A 43 -59.25 -35.85 -13.83
C LEU A 43 -58.25 -36.96 -14.16
N ASN A 44 -58.74 -38.09 -14.69
CA ASN A 44 -57.91 -39.10 -15.36
C ASN A 44 -57.33 -38.62 -16.72
N THR A 45 -57.24 -37.30 -16.97
CA THR A 45 -56.74 -36.71 -18.22
C THR A 45 -55.73 -35.57 -17.95
N PRO A 46 -54.45 -35.69 -18.40
CA PRO A 46 -53.36 -34.79 -17.97
C PRO A 46 -53.41 -33.32 -18.43
N GLU A 47 -54.05 -33.01 -19.57
CA GLU A 47 -53.95 -31.68 -20.20
C GLU A 47 -54.85 -30.62 -19.54
N HIS A 48 -56.01 -31.00 -19.00
CA HIS A 48 -56.89 -30.07 -18.27
C HIS A 48 -56.34 -29.70 -16.88
N SER A 49 -55.59 -30.62 -16.23
CA SER A 49 -55.00 -30.39 -14.90
C SER A 49 -54.02 -29.20 -14.90
N GLN A 50 -53.10 -29.10 -15.86
CA GLN A 50 -52.10 -28.02 -15.87
C GLN A 50 -52.71 -26.62 -15.95
N THR A 51 -53.76 -26.43 -16.75
CA THR A 51 -54.42 -25.13 -16.91
C THR A 51 -55.08 -24.69 -15.59
N LEU A 52 -55.70 -25.62 -14.87
CA LEU A 52 -56.32 -25.36 -13.58
C LEU A 52 -55.30 -25.02 -12.49
N VAL A 53 -54.11 -25.61 -12.54
CA VAL A 53 -53.02 -25.33 -11.60
C VAL A 53 -52.47 -23.91 -11.77
N TYR A 54 -52.32 -23.45 -13.02
CA TYR A 54 -51.94 -22.06 -13.30
C TYR A 54 -53.03 -21.08 -12.85
N LEU A 55 -54.30 -21.41 -13.12
CA LEU A 55 -55.44 -20.60 -12.70
C LEU A 55 -55.51 -20.48 -11.17
N ALA A 56 -55.36 -21.59 -10.46
CA ALA A 56 -55.31 -21.67 -9.01
C ALA A 56 -54.18 -20.84 -8.39
N SER A 57 -52.96 -20.96 -8.93
CA SER A 57 -51.81 -20.18 -8.47
C SER A 57 -51.99 -18.67 -8.74
N GLY A 58 -52.60 -18.32 -9.88
CA GLY A 58 -52.97 -16.95 -10.21
C GLY A 58 -54.04 -16.38 -9.28
N LEU A 59 -55.11 -17.14 -9.02
CA LEU A 59 -56.21 -16.76 -8.13
C LEU A 59 -55.77 -16.56 -6.68
N PHE A 60 -54.75 -17.29 -6.23
CA PHE A 60 -54.13 -17.06 -4.91
C PHE A 60 -53.31 -15.75 -4.87
N MET A 61 -52.55 -15.42 -5.92
CA MET A 61 -51.67 -14.24 -5.94
C MET A 61 -52.39 -12.92 -6.25
N ILE A 62 -53.44 -12.92 -7.07
CA ILE A 62 -54.17 -11.69 -7.47
C ILE A 62 -54.66 -10.87 -6.25
N PRO A 63 -55.32 -11.47 -5.23
CA PRO A 63 -55.72 -10.76 -4.02
C PRO A 63 -54.57 -10.05 -3.29
N VAL A 64 -53.37 -10.65 -3.28
CA VAL A 64 -52.19 -10.07 -2.62
C VAL A 64 -51.81 -8.73 -3.23
N PHE A 65 -51.89 -8.61 -4.56
CA PHE A 65 -51.64 -7.35 -5.24
C PHE A 65 -52.76 -6.33 -5.02
N LEU A 66 -54.03 -6.77 -5.04
CA LEU A 66 -55.19 -5.89 -4.97
C LEU A 66 -55.44 -5.34 -3.57
N PHE A 67 -55.32 -6.16 -2.53
CA PHE A 67 -55.80 -5.82 -1.19
C PHE A 67 -54.69 -5.48 -0.18
N SER A 68 -53.41 -5.71 -0.49
CA SER A 68 -52.33 -5.48 0.48
C SER A 68 -52.18 -4.00 0.88
N ALA A 69 -52.44 -3.05 -0.03
CA ALA A 69 -52.45 -1.63 0.30
C ALA A 69 -53.57 -1.26 1.29
N LEU A 70 -54.78 -1.78 1.03
CA LEU A 70 -55.96 -1.60 1.88
C LEU A 70 -55.73 -2.21 3.27
N ALA A 71 -55.13 -3.40 3.32
CA ALA A 71 -54.73 -4.03 4.57
C ALA A 71 -53.75 -3.18 5.37
N GLY A 72 -52.80 -2.52 4.69
CA GLY A 72 -51.88 -1.57 5.32
C GLY A 72 -52.60 -0.40 6.01
N GLU A 73 -53.54 0.23 5.30
CA GLU A 73 -54.34 1.35 5.83
C GLU A 73 -55.24 0.94 7.00
N LEU A 74 -55.89 -0.22 6.89
CA LEU A 74 -56.74 -0.75 7.96
C LEU A 74 -55.94 -1.13 9.21
N SER A 75 -54.72 -1.63 9.03
CA SER A 75 -53.82 -2.01 10.13
C SER A 75 -53.20 -0.82 10.87
N ASP A 76 -53.09 0.34 10.21
CA ASP A 76 -52.71 1.59 10.86
C ASP A 76 -53.90 2.17 11.66
N LYS A 77 -55.13 2.04 11.14
CA LYS A 77 -56.36 2.59 11.73
C LYS A 77 -56.93 1.80 12.92
N TYR A 78 -56.82 0.48 12.92
CA TYR A 78 -57.43 -0.39 13.93
C TYR A 78 -56.39 -1.22 14.70
N ASP A 79 -56.80 -1.74 15.86
CA ASP A 79 -55.98 -2.65 16.68
C ASP A 79 -55.60 -3.91 15.89
N LYS A 80 -54.30 -4.08 15.66
CA LYS A 80 -53.71 -5.16 14.87
C LYS A 80 -54.02 -6.55 15.43
N ALA A 81 -54.10 -6.71 16.75
CA ALA A 81 -54.41 -7.99 17.37
C ALA A 81 -55.88 -8.37 17.17
N LYS A 82 -56.80 -7.39 17.19
CA LYS A 82 -58.22 -7.61 16.88
C LYS A 82 -58.42 -7.96 15.41
N LEU A 83 -57.75 -7.25 14.50
CA LEU A 83 -57.77 -7.57 13.07
C LEU A 83 -57.26 -8.99 12.81
N LEU A 84 -56.16 -9.39 13.45
CA LEU A 84 -55.61 -10.73 13.33
C LEU A 84 -56.57 -11.82 13.81
N ARG A 85 -57.28 -11.62 14.94
CA ARG A 85 -58.29 -12.56 15.43
C ARG A 85 -59.46 -12.70 14.45
N ASN A 86 -59.92 -11.60 13.87
CA ASN A 86 -60.98 -11.61 12.85
C ASN A 86 -60.54 -12.35 11.58
N LEU A 87 -59.29 -12.16 11.15
CA LEU A 87 -58.73 -12.93 10.03
C LEU A 87 -58.70 -14.43 10.31
N LYS A 88 -58.42 -14.86 11.54
CA LYS A 88 -58.44 -16.29 11.90
C LYS A 88 -59.84 -16.88 12.02
N ILE A 89 -60.85 -16.08 12.33
CA ILE A 89 -62.26 -16.51 12.17
C ILE A 89 -62.57 -16.70 10.69
N PHE A 90 -62.14 -15.76 9.84
CA PHE A 90 -62.31 -15.84 8.40
C PHE A 90 -61.59 -17.06 7.79
N GLU A 91 -60.38 -17.40 8.26
CA GLU A 91 -59.67 -18.62 7.86
C GLU A 91 -60.46 -19.90 8.17
N ILE A 92 -61.14 -19.99 9.32
CA ILE A 92 -62.00 -21.14 9.65
C ILE A 92 -63.19 -21.22 8.67
N CYS A 93 -63.80 -20.08 8.31
CA CYS A 93 -64.87 -20.06 7.31
C CYS A 93 -64.37 -20.55 5.94
N ILE A 94 -63.18 -20.12 5.52
CA ILE A 94 -62.54 -20.57 4.28
C ILE A 94 -62.28 -22.08 4.34
N ALA A 95 -61.73 -22.57 5.46
CA ALA A 95 -61.48 -24.00 5.68
C ALA A 95 -62.75 -24.85 5.55
N VAL A 96 -63.88 -24.37 6.06
CA VAL A 96 -65.18 -25.04 5.92
C VAL A 96 -65.67 -25.03 4.46
N ILE A 97 -65.52 -23.91 3.75
CA ILE A 97 -65.87 -23.82 2.32
C ILE A 97 -65.03 -24.82 1.49
N ILE A 98 -63.73 -24.87 1.75
CA ILE A 98 -62.81 -25.81 1.07
C ILE A 98 -63.18 -27.25 1.42
N ALA A 99 -63.43 -27.56 2.70
CA ALA A 99 -63.84 -28.88 3.16
C ALA A 99 -65.11 -29.38 2.47
N VAL A 100 -66.16 -28.55 2.42
CA VAL A 100 -67.43 -28.89 1.76
C VAL A 100 -67.24 -29.06 0.25
N SER A 101 -66.44 -28.18 -0.37
CA SER A 101 -66.17 -28.25 -1.81
C SER A 101 -65.38 -29.50 -2.18
N TYR A 102 -64.42 -29.90 -1.33
CA TYR A 102 -63.60 -31.08 -1.51
C TYR A 102 -64.43 -32.38 -1.48
N PHE A 103 -65.38 -32.51 -0.54
CA PHE A 103 -66.27 -33.69 -0.49
C PHE A 103 -67.28 -33.75 -1.64
N ASN A 104 -67.75 -32.60 -2.11
CA ASN A 104 -68.68 -32.50 -3.24
C ASN A 104 -67.99 -32.60 -4.60
N SER A 105 -66.68 -32.83 -4.62
CA SER A 105 -65.83 -32.77 -5.79
C SER A 105 -66.00 -31.50 -6.64
N SER A 106 -66.25 -30.36 -5.99
CA SER A 106 -66.52 -29.09 -6.67
C SER A 106 -65.24 -28.33 -6.95
N GLU A 107 -64.81 -28.35 -8.22
CA GLU A 107 -63.65 -27.60 -8.71
C GLU A 107 -63.80 -26.08 -8.45
N ALA A 108 -64.93 -25.50 -8.84
CA ALA A 108 -65.22 -24.09 -8.67
C ALA A 108 -65.22 -23.65 -7.19
N GLY A 109 -65.75 -24.50 -6.30
CA GLY A 109 -65.76 -24.24 -4.86
C GLY A 109 -64.35 -24.25 -4.24
N MET A 110 -63.47 -25.12 -4.72
CA MET A 110 -62.07 -25.13 -4.29
C MET A 110 -61.26 -23.96 -4.85
N LEU A 111 -61.47 -23.58 -6.12
CA LEU A 111 -60.85 -22.38 -6.71
C LEU A 111 -61.29 -21.10 -5.98
N LEU A 112 -62.57 -21.00 -5.61
CA LEU A 112 -63.07 -19.93 -4.75
C LEU A 112 -62.38 -19.95 -3.39
N GLY A 113 -62.23 -21.12 -2.78
CA GLY A 113 -61.46 -21.31 -1.55
C GLY A 113 -60.03 -20.77 -1.65
N MET A 114 -59.31 -21.10 -2.74
CA MET A 114 -57.95 -20.60 -2.98
C MET A 114 -57.88 -19.08 -3.14
N PHE A 115 -58.84 -18.47 -3.84
CA PHE A 115 -58.95 -17.03 -3.94
C PHE A 115 -59.16 -16.39 -2.56
N LEU A 116 -60.05 -16.94 -1.73
CA LEU A 116 -60.31 -16.43 -0.39
C LEU A 116 -59.11 -16.60 0.55
N THR A 117 -58.35 -17.70 0.44
CA THR A 117 -57.07 -17.86 1.15
C THR A 117 -56.06 -16.78 0.71
N GLY A 118 -56.00 -16.48 -0.59
CA GLY A 118 -55.19 -15.36 -1.10
C GLY A 118 -55.60 -14.00 -0.51
N VAL A 119 -56.90 -13.77 -0.33
CA VAL A 119 -57.43 -12.59 0.36
C VAL A 119 -56.93 -12.57 1.81
N GLU A 120 -57.07 -13.64 2.57
CA GLU A 120 -56.58 -13.72 3.96
C GLU A 120 -55.06 -13.40 4.05
N ALA A 121 -54.26 -14.02 3.19
CA ALA A 121 -52.80 -13.84 3.16
C ALA A 121 -52.38 -12.39 2.86
N SER A 122 -53.16 -11.70 2.01
CA SER A 122 -52.93 -10.28 1.66
C SER A 122 -53.05 -9.34 2.85
N PHE A 123 -53.92 -9.67 3.81
CA PHE A 123 -54.12 -8.92 5.05
C PHE A 123 -53.14 -9.35 6.15
N PHE A 124 -52.82 -10.64 6.23
CA PHE A 124 -51.92 -11.17 7.25
C PHE A 124 -50.49 -10.62 7.13
N THR A 125 -49.97 -10.46 5.91
CA THR A 125 -48.55 -10.09 5.67
C THR A 125 -48.17 -8.68 6.18
N PRO A 126 -48.93 -7.60 5.88
CA PRO A 126 -48.66 -6.28 6.45
C PRO A 126 -48.81 -6.22 7.97
N ILE A 127 -49.82 -6.91 8.54
CA ILE A 127 -50.02 -7.02 9.99
C ILE A 127 -48.81 -7.68 10.64
N ARG A 128 -48.31 -8.76 10.04
CA ARG A 128 -47.12 -9.47 10.52
C ARG A 128 -45.89 -8.57 10.57
N LEU A 129 -45.59 -7.86 9.48
CA LEU A 129 -44.38 -7.04 9.40
C LEU A 129 -44.43 -5.81 10.31
N SER A 130 -45.62 -5.36 10.73
CA SER A 130 -45.80 -4.21 11.62
C SER A 130 -45.91 -4.58 13.10
N ILE A 131 -46.44 -5.77 13.44
CA ILE A 131 -46.63 -6.20 14.83
C ILE A 131 -45.32 -6.67 15.50
N VAL A 132 -44.38 -7.21 14.72
CA VAL A 132 -43.10 -7.77 15.23
C VAL A 132 -42.26 -6.73 15.99
N PRO A 133 -41.99 -5.52 15.45
CA PRO A 133 -41.26 -4.49 16.19
C PRO A 133 -41.86 -4.12 17.54
N PHE A 134 -43.19 -4.14 17.63
CA PHE A 134 -43.89 -3.82 18.87
C PHE A 134 -43.73 -4.93 19.92
N ILE A 135 -43.85 -6.21 19.50
CA ILE A 135 -43.76 -7.35 20.42
C ILE A 135 -42.32 -7.57 20.93
N THR A 136 -41.30 -7.32 20.10
CA THR A 136 -39.92 -7.72 20.41
C THR A 136 -38.97 -6.58 20.74
N GLY A 137 -39.32 -5.33 20.40
CA GLY A 137 -38.41 -4.18 20.45
C GLY A 137 -37.42 -4.14 19.28
N LYS A 138 -36.79 -2.99 19.06
CA LYS A 138 -35.89 -2.73 17.91
C LYS A 138 -34.62 -3.60 17.95
N ASP A 139 -34.07 -3.82 19.14
CA ASP A 139 -32.80 -4.54 19.37
C ASP A 139 -32.88 -6.04 19.06
N LYS A 140 -34.09 -6.59 18.91
CA LYS A 140 -34.33 -8.03 18.67
C LYS A 140 -35.00 -8.33 17.34
N LEU A 141 -35.15 -7.33 16.46
CA LEU A 141 -35.85 -7.48 15.18
C LEU A 141 -35.27 -8.59 14.31
N ILE A 142 -33.95 -8.67 14.18
CA ILE A 142 -33.29 -9.69 13.36
C ILE A 142 -33.58 -11.08 13.91
N THR A 143 -33.42 -11.28 15.22
CA THR A 143 -33.68 -12.59 15.84
C THR A 143 -35.15 -12.99 15.68
N ALA A 144 -36.08 -12.04 15.84
CA ALA A 144 -37.52 -12.29 15.68
C ALA A 144 -37.89 -12.65 14.24
N ASN A 145 -37.45 -11.87 13.26
CA ASN A 145 -37.70 -12.14 11.84
C ASN A 145 -37.02 -13.43 11.37
N SER A 146 -35.80 -13.70 11.83
CA SER A 146 -35.10 -14.97 11.59
C SER A 146 -35.90 -16.17 12.06
N ALA A 147 -36.42 -16.14 13.29
CA ALA A 147 -37.22 -17.25 13.83
C ALA A 147 -38.51 -17.43 13.03
N LEU A 148 -39.24 -16.33 12.79
CA LEU A 148 -40.50 -16.35 12.04
C LEU A 148 -40.30 -16.86 10.61
N GLU A 149 -39.27 -16.42 9.89
CA GLU A 149 -39.01 -16.91 8.53
C GLU A 149 -38.55 -18.37 8.53
N SER A 150 -37.60 -18.72 9.41
CA SER A 150 -37.07 -20.08 9.50
C SER A 150 -38.18 -21.10 9.77
N GLY A 151 -39.01 -20.84 10.77
CA GLY A 151 -40.12 -21.72 11.11
C GLY A 151 -41.15 -21.84 10.00
N SER A 152 -41.53 -20.72 9.35
CA SER A 152 -42.54 -20.75 8.29
C SER A 152 -42.14 -21.56 7.07
N TYR A 153 -40.88 -21.52 6.65
CA TYR A 153 -40.46 -22.32 5.49
C TYR A 153 -40.35 -23.81 5.78
N ILE A 154 -39.97 -24.17 7.00
CA ILE A 154 -40.01 -25.57 7.48
C ILE A 154 -41.46 -26.08 7.49
N THR A 155 -42.40 -25.28 8.01
CA THR A 155 -43.81 -25.70 8.06
C THR A 155 -44.50 -25.67 6.70
N LYS A 156 -44.13 -24.75 5.79
CA LYS A 156 -44.59 -24.78 4.39
C LYS A 156 -44.21 -26.07 3.70
N PHE A 157 -42.96 -26.51 3.84
CA PHE A 157 -42.50 -27.77 3.26
C PHE A 157 -43.27 -28.98 3.83
N ALA A 158 -43.44 -29.04 5.14
CA ALA A 158 -44.27 -30.08 5.78
C ALA A 158 -45.73 -30.04 5.31
N GLY A 159 -46.30 -28.84 5.16
CA GLY A 159 -47.66 -28.61 4.67
C GLY A 159 -47.82 -29.06 3.22
N THR A 160 -46.84 -28.80 2.35
CA THR A 160 -46.87 -29.27 0.96
C THR A 160 -46.86 -30.80 0.89
N ILE A 161 -45.98 -31.49 1.63
CA ILE A 161 -45.93 -32.96 1.65
C ILE A 161 -47.26 -33.52 2.16
N ALA A 162 -47.75 -33.01 3.30
CA ALA A 162 -49.01 -33.45 3.89
C ALA A 162 -50.19 -33.19 2.95
N GLY A 163 -50.19 -32.05 2.24
CA GLY A 163 -51.23 -31.67 1.28
C GLY A 163 -51.27 -32.60 0.08
N ILE A 164 -50.12 -32.94 -0.51
CA ILE A 164 -50.04 -33.91 -1.62
C ILE A 164 -50.61 -35.27 -1.18
N ILE A 165 -50.15 -35.79 -0.03
CA ILE A 165 -50.60 -37.09 0.48
C ILE A 165 -52.10 -37.09 0.77
N ALA A 166 -52.59 -36.07 1.46
CA ALA A 166 -53.99 -35.98 1.85
C ALA A 166 -54.92 -35.65 0.67
N GLY A 167 -54.44 -34.91 -0.34
CA GLY A 167 -55.20 -34.55 -1.53
C GLY A 167 -55.27 -35.63 -2.61
N ALA A 168 -54.37 -36.63 -2.58
CA ALA A 168 -54.27 -37.68 -3.60
C ALA A 168 -55.48 -38.63 -3.69
N SER A 169 -56.35 -38.64 -2.69
CA SER A 169 -57.60 -39.42 -2.69
C SER A 169 -58.65 -38.69 -1.88
N ILE A 170 -59.94 -38.77 -2.24
CA ILE A 170 -61.01 -38.16 -1.45
C ILE A 170 -61.11 -38.88 -0.11
N ASN A 171 -60.57 -38.25 0.94
CA ASN A 171 -60.54 -38.80 2.29
C ASN A 171 -60.95 -37.74 3.34
N VAL A 172 -61.26 -38.22 4.54
CA VAL A 172 -61.68 -37.35 5.66
C VAL A 172 -60.50 -36.58 6.26
N TYR A 173 -59.26 -37.03 6.06
CA TYR A 173 -58.08 -36.42 6.68
C TYR A 173 -57.81 -35.00 6.18
N PHE A 174 -57.99 -34.73 4.87
CA PHE A 174 -57.73 -33.40 4.32
C PHE A 174 -58.60 -32.29 4.96
N PRO A 175 -59.95 -32.41 4.98
CA PRO A 175 -60.82 -31.46 5.67
C PRO A 175 -60.60 -31.35 7.17
N VAL A 176 -60.37 -32.49 7.86
CA VAL A 176 -60.19 -32.51 9.32
C VAL A 176 -58.92 -31.79 9.73
N ILE A 177 -57.79 -32.06 9.06
CA ILE A 177 -56.51 -31.40 9.33
C ILE A 177 -56.66 -29.89 9.10
N LEU A 178 -57.30 -29.49 7.99
CA LEU A 178 -57.48 -28.08 7.65
C LEU A 178 -58.30 -27.31 8.71
N ILE A 179 -59.44 -27.85 9.12
CA ILE A 179 -60.31 -27.21 10.13
C ILE A 179 -59.63 -27.21 11.51
N LEU A 180 -58.96 -28.29 11.89
CA LEU A 180 -58.23 -28.40 13.15
C LEU A 180 -57.12 -27.35 13.26
N LEU A 181 -56.28 -27.24 12.24
CA LEU A 181 -55.16 -26.29 12.22
C LEU A 181 -55.65 -24.83 12.20
N SER A 182 -56.71 -24.53 11.43
CA SER A 182 -57.33 -23.20 11.42
C SER A 182 -57.90 -22.84 12.80
N SER A 183 -58.53 -23.80 13.48
CA SER A 183 -59.07 -23.62 14.84
C SER A 183 -57.97 -23.40 15.89
N LEU A 184 -56.88 -24.17 15.81
CA LEU A 184 -55.70 -23.97 16.66
C LEU A 184 -55.05 -22.61 16.42
N GLY A 185 -55.03 -22.14 15.17
CA GLY A 185 -54.56 -20.80 14.79
C GLY A 185 -55.39 -19.70 15.47
N PHE A 186 -56.72 -19.84 15.47
CA PHE A 186 -57.60 -18.90 16.19
C PHE A 186 -57.38 -18.92 17.71
N ILE A 187 -57.22 -20.10 18.32
CA ILE A 187 -56.93 -20.23 19.75
C ILE A 187 -55.60 -19.54 20.10
N ALA A 188 -54.55 -19.74 19.31
CA ALA A 188 -53.27 -19.06 19.49
C ALA A 188 -53.40 -17.54 19.35
N ALA A 189 -54.22 -17.05 18.41
CA ALA A 189 -54.42 -15.61 18.20
C ALA A 189 -55.06 -14.86 19.38
N LYS A 190 -55.80 -15.56 20.26
CA LYS A 190 -56.41 -14.95 21.46
C LYS A 190 -55.38 -14.46 22.47
N ASN A 191 -54.22 -15.11 22.53
CA ASN A 191 -53.15 -14.81 23.49
C ASN A 191 -52.20 -13.69 23.02
N ILE A 192 -52.45 -13.09 21.85
CA ILE A 192 -51.70 -11.94 21.34
C ILE A 192 -52.23 -10.68 22.02
N ALA A 193 -51.33 -9.90 22.60
CA ALA A 193 -51.66 -8.66 23.31
C ALA A 193 -52.28 -7.61 22.36
N SER A 194 -53.33 -6.95 22.83
CA SER A 194 -54.00 -5.82 22.15
C SER A 194 -53.04 -4.63 22.02
N GLN A 195 -53.13 -3.89 20.92
CA GLN A 195 -52.30 -2.72 20.65
C GLN A 195 -53.16 -1.53 20.26
N GLU A 196 -52.72 -0.33 20.66
CA GLU A 196 -53.32 0.89 20.14
C GLU A 196 -53.09 1.01 18.62
N PRO A 197 -54.05 1.61 17.87
CA PRO A 197 -53.85 1.93 16.47
C PRO A 197 -52.56 2.74 16.26
N ALA A 198 -51.84 2.50 15.15
CA ALA A 198 -50.64 3.28 14.85
C ALA A 198 -50.99 4.74 14.51
N ASP A 199 -52.13 4.94 13.84
CA ASP A 199 -52.72 6.25 13.56
C ASP A 199 -54.23 6.09 13.33
N ALA A 200 -55.02 6.40 14.36
CA ALA A 200 -56.48 6.34 14.32
C ALA A 200 -57.10 7.35 13.31
N SER A 201 -56.35 8.36 12.88
CA SER A 201 -56.79 9.36 11.89
C SER A 201 -56.60 8.93 10.43
N THR A 202 -56.00 7.75 10.20
CA THR A 202 -55.75 7.21 8.86
C THR A 202 -57.03 7.15 8.01
N VAL A 203 -56.97 7.76 6.82
CA VAL A 203 -58.03 7.68 5.80
C VAL A 203 -57.86 6.38 5.03
N VAL A 204 -58.88 5.52 5.07
CA VAL A 204 -58.95 4.28 4.29
C VAL A 204 -59.61 4.61 2.96
N HIS A 205 -58.88 4.47 1.86
CA HIS A 205 -59.42 4.80 0.54
C HIS A 205 -60.40 3.72 0.06
N LYS A 206 -61.49 4.13 -0.59
CA LYS A 206 -62.51 3.20 -1.10
C LYS A 206 -62.06 2.43 -2.35
N MET A 207 -61.10 2.97 -3.10
CA MET A 207 -60.56 2.33 -4.31
C MET A 207 -59.13 1.84 -4.04
N PHE A 208 -58.89 0.53 -4.26
CA PHE A 208 -57.59 -0.10 -4.01
C PHE A 208 -56.43 0.55 -4.78
N ILE A 209 -56.67 1.05 -6.00
CA ILE A 209 -55.66 1.72 -6.83
C ILE A 209 -55.13 2.98 -6.12
N GLN A 210 -56.01 3.73 -5.45
CA GLN A 210 -55.63 4.93 -4.71
C GLN A 210 -54.78 4.58 -3.49
N SER A 211 -55.17 3.56 -2.72
CA SER A 211 -54.37 3.05 -1.60
C SER A 211 -52.97 2.60 -2.07
N THR A 212 -52.88 1.88 -3.19
CA THR A 212 -51.60 1.40 -3.74
C THR A 212 -50.66 2.54 -4.11
N TRP A 213 -51.15 3.54 -4.85
CA TRP A 213 -50.35 4.72 -5.22
C TRP A 213 -49.91 5.54 -4.01
N SER A 214 -50.80 5.69 -3.03
CA SER A 214 -50.53 6.39 -1.76
C SER A 214 -49.38 5.72 -1.00
N ASN A 215 -49.46 4.40 -0.79
CA ASN A 215 -48.46 3.64 -0.03
C ASN A 215 -47.09 3.62 -0.72
N LEU A 216 -47.06 3.50 -2.05
CA LEU A 216 -45.82 3.60 -2.85
C LEU A 216 -45.17 5.00 -2.77
N LYS A 217 -45.99 6.06 -2.65
CA LYS A 217 -45.48 7.43 -2.48
C LYS A 217 -44.83 7.62 -1.11
N TYR A 218 -45.43 7.10 -0.03
CA TYR A 218 -44.84 7.14 1.31
C TYR A 218 -43.49 6.43 1.39
N ALA A 219 -43.35 5.29 0.69
CA ALA A 219 -42.09 4.55 0.58
C ALA A 219 -40.92 5.34 -0.04
N ARG A 220 -41.20 6.38 -0.84
CA ARG A 220 -40.17 7.23 -1.48
C ARG A 220 -39.67 8.38 -0.60
N HIS A 221 -40.17 8.52 0.63
CA HIS A 221 -39.81 9.62 1.51
C HIS A 221 -38.32 9.61 1.94
N SER A 222 -37.73 8.42 2.09
CA SER A 222 -36.30 8.24 2.40
C SER A 222 -35.61 7.41 1.33
N LYS A 223 -34.48 7.91 0.81
CA LYS A 223 -33.66 7.20 -0.18
C LYS A 223 -33.23 5.82 0.33
N GLN A 224 -32.90 5.69 1.62
CA GLN A 224 -32.49 4.41 2.21
C GLN A 224 -33.66 3.43 2.30
N VAL A 225 -34.84 3.89 2.74
CA VAL A 225 -36.07 3.07 2.80
C VAL A 225 -36.46 2.58 1.40
N TYR A 226 -36.43 3.47 0.40
CA TYR A 226 -36.75 3.13 -0.97
C TYR A 226 -35.77 2.12 -1.60
N LEU A 227 -34.47 2.27 -1.34
CA LEU A 227 -33.46 1.32 -1.81
C LEU A 227 -33.57 -0.05 -1.11
N SER A 228 -33.88 -0.09 0.19
CA SER A 228 -34.15 -1.33 0.91
C SER A 228 -35.38 -2.05 0.36
N LEU A 229 -36.44 -1.31 0.01
CA LEU A 229 -37.64 -1.86 -0.64
C LEU A 229 -37.32 -2.49 -2.00
N LEU A 230 -36.54 -1.79 -2.85
CA LEU A 230 -36.11 -2.33 -4.14
C LEU A 230 -35.21 -3.57 -3.98
N GLY A 231 -34.31 -3.56 -3.01
CA GLY A 231 -33.47 -4.71 -2.69
C GLY A 231 -34.29 -5.93 -2.26
N LEU A 232 -35.27 -5.75 -1.36
CA LEU A 232 -36.18 -6.80 -0.94
C LEU A 232 -37.06 -7.30 -2.09
N ALA A 233 -37.64 -6.40 -2.89
CA ALA A 233 -38.44 -6.78 -4.05
C ALA A 233 -37.62 -7.60 -5.05
N GLY A 234 -36.35 -7.24 -5.27
CA GLY A 234 -35.41 -8.02 -6.08
C GLY A 234 -35.17 -9.42 -5.52
N ALA A 235 -34.83 -9.55 -4.23
CA ALA A 235 -34.57 -10.85 -3.61
C ALA A 235 -35.82 -11.76 -3.57
N TRP A 236 -37.00 -11.18 -3.33
CA TRP A 236 -38.27 -11.91 -3.39
C TRP A 236 -38.64 -12.31 -4.82
N CYS A 237 -38.36 -11.45 -5.80
CA CYS A 237 -38.49 -11.79 -7.22
C CYS A 237 -37.67 -13.03 -7.55
N VAL A 238 -36.39 -13.06 -7.17
CA VAL A 238 -35.49 -14.21 -7.38
C VAL A 238 -36.11 -15.46 -6.76
N THR A 239 -36.48 -15.39 -5.49
CA THR A 239 -37.03 -16.51 -4.72
C THR A 239 -38.29 -17.10 -5.37
N VAL A 240 -39.27 -16.27 -5.73
CA VAL A 240 -40.54 -16.72 -6.34
C VAL A 240 -40.31 -17.26 -7.75
N THR A 241 -39.48 -16.58 -8.55
CA THR A 241 -39.16 -17.02 -9.91
C THR A 241 -38.45 -18.36 -9.88
N PHE A 242 -37.54 -18.54 -8.93
CA PHE A 242 -36.82 -19.78 -8.73
C PHE A 242 -37.79 -20.93 -8.38
N MET A 243 -38.78 -20.70 -7.51
CA MET A 243 -39.83 -21.71 -7.25
C MET A 243 -40.56 -22.15 -8.52
N ILE A 244 -40.95 -21.19 -9.36
CA ILE A 244 -41.65 -21.47 -10.63
C ILE A 244 -40.74 -22.27 -11.57
N GLN A 245 -39.46 -21.90 -11.65
CA GLN A 245 -38.46 -22.62 -12.45
C GLN A 245 -38.26 -24.05 -11.95
N LEU A 246 -38.22 -24.29 -10.64
CA LEU A 246 -38.10 -25.66 -10.09
C LEU A 246 -39.25 -26.55 -10.55
N SER A 247 -40.48 -26.04 -10.54
CA SER A 247 -41.63 -26.76 -11.08
C SER A 247 -41.50 -27.02 -12.58
N GLN A 248 -40.98 -26.07 -13.36
CA GLN A 248 -40.75 -26.25 -14.80
C GLN A 248 -39.61 -27.22 -15.11
N ILE A 249 -38.53 -27.21 -14.34
CA ILE A 249 -37.40 -28.16 -14.43
C ILE A 249 -37.92 -29.58 -14.21
N ALA A 250 -38.68 -29.79 -13.13
CA ALA A 250 -39.31 -31.07 -12.84
C ALA A 250 -40.24 -31.52 -13.98
N ASN A 251 -41.00 -30.58 -14.56
CA ASN A 251 -42.01 -30.87 -15.59
C ASN A 251 -41.47 -31.09 -17.01
N ASN A 252 -40.37 -30.44 -17.39
CA ASN A 252 -39.89 -30.37 -18.77
C ASN A 252 -38.56 -31.08 -19.02
N ILE A 253 -37.76 -31.34 -17.99
CA ILE A 253 -36.40 -31.88 -18.15
C ILE A 253 -36.33 -33.38 -17.83
N PHE A 254 -37.19 -33.91 -16.95
CA PHE A 254 -36.99 -35.25 -16.41
C PHE A 254 -38.04 -36.31 -16.78
N VAL A 255 -39.35 -36.00 -16.90
CA VAL A 255 -40.38 -37.06 -17.09
C VAL A 255 -41.67 -36.59 -17.79
N ASN A 256 -42.27 -37.44 -18.64
CA ASN A 256 -43.69 -37.39 -19.00
C ASN A 256 -44.46 -38.43 -18.18
N GLY A 257 -45.54 -38.06 -17.46
CA GLY A 257 -46.34 -39.01 -16.65
C GLY A 257 -46.47 -38.62 -15.17
N LEU A 258 -46.83 -39.60 -14.33
CA LEU A 258 -47.16 -39.46 -12.90
C LEU A 258 -45.97 -39.05 -12.01
N GLY A 259 -44.73 -39.13 -12.51
CA GLY A 259 -43.52 -38.73 -11.78
C GLY A 259 -43.37 -37.23 -11.48
N LYS A 260 -44.12 -36.34 -12.15
CA LYS A 260 -44.01 -34.87 -12.01
C LYS A 260 -44.30 -34.36 -10.59
N GLU A 261 -45.27 -34.97 -9.91
CA GLU A 261 -45.69 -34.54 -8.57
C GLU A 261 -44.84 -35.12 -7.43
N ILE A 262 -44.11 -36.21 -7.68
CA ILE A 262 -43.11 -36.76 -6.74
C ILE A 262 -41.79 -35.97 -6.82
N LEU A 263 -41.46 -35.42 -7.99
CA LEU A 263 -40.21 -34.68 -8.24
C LEU A 263 -40.23 -33.22 -7.79
N SER A 264 -41.39 -32.55 -7.84
CA SER A 264 -41.51 -31.16 -7.36
C SER A 264 -41.12 -31.01 -5.87
N PRO A 265 -41.54 -31.89 -4.94
CA PRO A 265 -41.05 -31.94 -3.56
C PRO A 265 -39.53 -32.13 -3.40
N LEU A 266 -38.88 -32.89 -4.30
CA LEU A 266 -37.44 -33.15 -4.25
C LEU A 266 -36.62 -31.87 -4.40
N PHE A 267 -37.04 -30.96 -5.29
CA PHE A 267 -36.39 -29.66 -5.47
C PHE A 267 -36.87 -28.61 -4.46
N LEU A 268 -38.14 -28.70 -4.05
CA LEU A 268 -38.74 -27.83 -3.04
C LEU A 268 -38.12 -28.00 -1.65
N GLY A 269 -37.67 -29.21 -1.31
CA GLY A 269 -37.03 -29.51 -0.03
C GLY A 269 -35.77 -28.67 0.23
N PRO A 270 -34.71 -28.80 -0.59
CA PRO A 270 -33.51 -27.98 -0.47
C PRO A 270 -33.80 -26.48 -0.54
N PHE A 271 -34.78 -26.05 -1.34
CA PHE A 271 -35.22 -24.66 -1.41
C PHE A 271 -35.75 -24.16 -0.05
N CYS A 272 -36.72 -24.86 0.55
CA CYS A 272 -37.32 -24.47 1.83
C CYS A 272 -36.31 -24.59 2.99
N LEU A 273 -35.50 -25.65 2.99
CA LEU A 273 -34.44 -25.87 3.98
C LEU A 273 -33.33 -24.82 3.88
N GLY A 274 -32.98 -24.39 2.67
CA GLY A 274 -32.00 -23.33 2.43
C GLY A 274 -32.47 -22.01 3.02
N ILE A 275 -33.69 -21.57 2.71
CA ILE A 275 -34.29 -20.37 3.32
C ILE A 275 -34.35 -20.50 4.85
N GLY A 276 -34.81 -21.66 5.33
CA GLY A 276 -34.94 -21.94 6.76
C GLY A 276 -33.61 -21.84 7.52
N ALA A 277 -32.56 -22.46 6.97
CA ALA A 277 -31.22 -22.45 7.53
C ALA A 277 -30.55 -21.08 7.40
N GLY A 278 -30.68 -20.40 6.26
CA GLY A 278 -30.14 -19.06 6.04
C GLY A 278 -30.73 -18.03 6.98
N ALA A 279 -32.05 -18.07 7.19
CA ALA A 279 -32.74 -17.23 8.17
C ALA A 279 -32.26 -17.52 9.61
N ALA A 280 -32.07 -18.79 9.98
CA ALA A 280 -31.57 -19.17 11.31
C ALA A 280 -30.12 -18.69 11.53
N VAL A 281 -29.24 -18.84 10.53
CA VAL A 281 -27.85 -18.38 10.58
C VAL A 281 -27.76 -16.86 10.61
N ALA A 282 -28.65 -16.16 9.91
CA ALA A 282 -28.71 -14.70 9.92
C ALA A 282 -28.78 -14.13 11.35
N SER A 283 -29.56 -14.75 12.24
CA SER A 283 -29.66 -14.32 13.66
C SER A 283 -28.35 -14.45 14.46
N LYS A 284 -27.45 -15.35 14.04
CA LYS A 284 -26.17 -15.60 14.70
C LYS A 284 -25.04 -14.74 14.12
N VAL A 285 -25.07 -14.52 12.81
CA VAL A 285 -24.04 -13.79 12.05
C VAL A 285 -24.23 -12.29 12.14
N TYR A 286 -25.47 -11.82 12.04
CA TYR A 286 -25.81 -10.40 12.06
C TYR A 286 -26.15 -9.96 13.51
N LYS A 287 -25.12 -9.51 14.24
CA LYS A 287 -25.24 -8.68 15.45
C LYS A 287 -25.29 -7.20 15.02
N GLU A 288 -25.76 -6.30 15.87
CA GLU A 288 -26.01 -4.87 15.51
C GLU A 288 -24.82 -4.18 14.81
N GLU A 289 -23.58 -4.54 15.14
CA GLU A 289 -22.38 -3.99 14.49
C GLU A 289 -21.96 -4.70 13.18
N SER A 290 -22.47 -5.92 12.89
CA SER A 290 -22.03 -6.76 11.76
C SER A 290 -23.03 -6.88 10.60
N ILE A 291 -24.26 -6.37 10.75
CA ILE A 291 -25.33 -6.34 9.70
C ILE A 291 -24.75 -5.90 8.35
N ASN A 292 -24.09 -4.76 8.38
CA ASN A 292 -23.61 -4.06 7.22
C ASN A 292 -22.33 -4.68 6.60
N ALA A 293 -21.65 -5.61 7.28
CA ALA A 293 -20.44 -6.26 6.75
C ALA A 293 -20.77 -7.51 5.93
N PHE A 294 -21.73 -8.31 6.40
CA PHE A 294 -22.10 -9.58 5.77
C PHE A 294 -23.20 -9.42 4.71
N LEU A 295 -23.99 -8.35 4.76
CA LEU A 295 -25.12 -8.14 3.84
C LEU A 295 -24.71 -8.01 2.36
N PRO A 296 -23.67 -7.23 1.99
CA PRO A 296 -23.21 -7.18 0.60
C PRO A 296 -22.57 -8.51 0.18
N VAL A 297 -21.90 -9.19 1.11
CA VAL A 297 -21.27 -10.48 0.86
C VAL A 297 -22.32 -11.54 0.53
N SER A 298 -23.42 -11.59 1.26
CA SER A 298 -24.52 -12.51 0.95
C SER A 298 -25.14 -12.23 -0.42
N ALA A 299 -25.36 -10.95 -0.77
CA ALA A 299 -25.91 -10.57 -2.08
C ALA A 299 -24.96 -10.91 -3.24
N VAL A 300 -23.64 -10.71 -3.08
CA VAL A 300 -22.65 -11.06 -4.11
C VAL A 300 -22.52 -12.58 -4.26
N ILE A 301 -22.49 -13.34 -3.16
CA ILE A 301 -22.44 -14.79 -3.22
C ILE A 301 -23.69 -15.35 -3.87
N GLU A 302 -24.88 -14.84 -3.53
CA GLU A 302 -26.14 -15.20 -4.18
C GLU A 302 -26.07 -14.96 -5.69
N ALA A 303 -25.57 -13.79 -6.13
CA ALA A 303 -25.42 -13.49 -7.56
C ALA A 303 -24.44 -14.45 -8.27
N ILE A 304 -23.30 -14.78 -7.64
CA ILE A 304 -22.33 -15.74 -8.20
C ILE A 304 -22.95 -17.14 -8.31
N LEU A 305 -23.68 -17.59 -7.29
CA LEU A 305 -24.37 -18.87 -7.30
C LEU A 305 -25.48 -18.93 -8.36
N MET A 306 -26.18 -17.82 -8.59
CA MET A 306 -27.16 -17.72 -9.68
C MET A 306 -26.51 -17.82 -11.06
N ILE A 307 -25.37 -17.16 -11.28
CA ILE A 307 -24.59 -17.31 -12.52
C ILE A 307 -24.14 -18.76 -12.68
N TYR A 308 -23.65 -19.39 -11.62
CA TYR A 308 -23.28 -20.80 -11.63
C TYR A 308 -24.46 -21.70 -11.98
N PHE A 309 -25.63 -21.46 -11.40
CA PHE A 309 -26.86 -22.20 -11.69
C PHE A 309 -27.28 -22.08 -13.16
N THR A 310 -27.13 -20.90 -13.77
CA THR A 310 -27.32 -20.73 -15.21
C THR A 310 -26.42 -21.66 -16.03
N PHE A 311 -25.15 -21.78 -15.66
CA PHE A 311 -24.24 -22.73 -16.33
C PHE A 311 -24.66 -24.18 -16.10
N VAL A 312 -25.06 -24.54 -14.88
CA VAL A 312 -25.55 -25.89 -14.57
C VAL A 312 -26.76 -26.24 -15.47
N LEU A 313 -27.74 -25.35 -15.58
CA LEU A 313 -28.91 -25.57 -16.44
C LEU A 313 -28.56 -25.66 -17.94
N PHE A 314 -27.60 -24.86 -18.39
CA PHE A 314 -27.19 -24.83 -19.80
C PHE A 314 -26.45 -26.10 -20.23
N PHE A 315 -25.60 -26.65 -19.35
CA PHE A 315 -24.76 -27.81 -19.67
C PHE A 315 -25.39 -29.16 -19.30
N GLN A 316 -26.46 -29.18 -18.51
CA GLN A 316 -27.13 -30.42 -18.13
C GLN A 316 -28.02 -30.94 -19.27
N SER A 317 -27.74 -32.15 -19.76
CA SER A 317 -28.51 -32.79 -20.84
C SER A 317 -29.72 -33.56 -20.27
N PRO A 318 -30.94 -33.42 -20.82
CA PRO A 318 -32.09 -34.26 -20.47
C PRO A 318 -31.85 -35.76 -20.72
N LEU A 319 -30.84 -36.11 -21.53
CA LEU A 319 -30.54 -37.48 -21.96
C LEU A 319 -29.78 -38.33 -20.92
N GLU A 320 -29.31 -37.75 -19.80
CA GLU A 320 -28.52 -38.51 -18.80
C GLU A 320 -29.35 -39.52 -17.97
N TYR A 321 -30.68 -39.35 -17.85
CA TYR A 321 -31.51 -40.15 -16.93
C TYR A 321 -32.64 -40.95 -17.58
N GLY A 322 -32.69 -41.02 -18.91
CA GLY A 322 -33.72 -41.75 -19.67
C GLY A 322 -35.07 -41.04 -19.68
N SER A 323 -35.66 -40.87 -20.86
CA SER A 323 -36.96 -40.23 -21.06
C SER A 323 -38.13 -41.23 -20.90
N ASP A 324 -38.03 -42.17 -19.97
CA ASP A 324 -39.06 -43.18 -19.79
C ASP A 324 -40.26 -42.60 -19.02
N LYS A 325 -41.48 -43.02 -19.38
CA LYS A 325 -42.68 -42.66 -18.62
C LYS A 325 -42.60 -43.29 -17.22
N ILE A 326 -42.56 -42.45 -16.19
CA ILE A 326 -42.77 -42.90 -14.81
C ILE A 326 -44.28 -42.97 -14.58
N ASP A 327 -44.82 -44.18 -14.71
CA ASP A 327 -46.25 -44.46 -14.56
C ASP A 327 -46.56 -45.11 -13.20
N THR A 328 -45.55 -45.59 -12.45
CA THR A 328 -45.73 -46.16 -11.10
C THR A 328 -44.88 -45.46 -10.04
N PHE A 329 -45.30 -45.57 -8.77
CA PHE A 329 -44.59 -44.98 -7.63
C PHE A 329 -43.17 -45.57 -7.45
N ASP A 330 -43.01 -46.88 -7.64
CA ASP A 330 -41.71 -47.57 -7.49
C ASP A 330 -40.68 -47.08 -8.53
N GLN A 331 -41.10 -46.86 -9.78
CA GLN A 331 -40.26 -46.24 -10.82
C GLN A 331 -39.81 -44.82 -10.44
N GLY A 332 -40.67 -44.08 -9.74
CA GLY A 332 -40.34 -42.76 -9.19
C GLY A 332 -39.27 -42.83 -8.10
N VAL A 333 -39.36 -43.82 -7.20
CA VAL A 333 -38.38 -44.03 -6.13
C VAL A 333 -37.02 -44.42 -6.69
N ASP A 334 -36.98 -45.31 -7.68
CA ASP A 334 -35.73 -45.72 -8.35
C ASP A 334 -35.06 -44.54 -9.07
N PHE A 335 -35.84 -43.71 -9.76
CA PHE A 335 -35.35 -42.48 -10.38
C PHE A 335 -34.75 -41.52 -9.34
N VAL A 336 -35.47 -41.25 -8.24
CA VAL A 336 -34.99 -40.37 -7.17
C VAL A 336 -33.69 -40.90 -6.57
N THR A 337 -33.60 -42.21 -6.35
CA THR A 337 -32.40 -42.86 -5.81
C THR A 337 -31.21 -42.75 -6.77
N SER A 338 -31.43 -42.94 -8.07
CA SER A 338 -30.41 -42.75 -9.11
C SER A 338 -29.96 -41.29 -9.22
N TYR A 339 -30.91 -40.35 -9.19
CA TYR A 339 -30.64 -38.90 -9.25
C TYR A 339 -29.82 -38.44 -8.04
N LEU A 340 -30.19 -38.88 -6.83
CA LEU A 340 -29.46 -38.58 -5.59
C LEU A 340 -28.08 -39.23 -5.52
N SER A 341 -27.85 -40.29 -6.29
CA SER A 341 -26.54 -40.96 -6.38
C SER A 341 -25.61 -40.32 -7.42
N SER A 342 -26.14 -39.44 -8.27
CA SER A 342 -25.39 -38.78 -9.32
C SER A 342 -24.71 -37.49 -8.83
N PHE A 343 -23.54 -37.17 -9.39
CA PHE A 343 -22.87 -35.90 -9.10
C PHE A 343 -23.71 -34.70 -9.57
N SER A 344 -24.34 -34.81 -10.75
CA SER A 344 -25.17 -33.76 -11.33
C SER A 344 -26.39 -33.44 -10.46
N GLY A 345 -27.07 -34.47 -9.96
CA GLY A 345 -28.23 -34.33 -9.07
C GLY A 345 -27.87 -33.74 -7.70
N ILE A 346 -26.80 -34.22 -7.06
CA ILE A 346 -26.32 -33.63 -5.79
C ILE A 346 -25.92 -32.17 -6.00
N ASN A 347 -25.19 -31.86 -7.07
CA ASN A 347 -24.74 -30.50 -7.37
C ASN A 347 -25.93 -29.54 -7.56
N MET A 348 -26.99 -29.99 -8.26
CA MET A 348 -28.23 -29.22 -8.43
C MET A 348 -28.89 -28.91 -7.08
N LEU A 349 -29.12 -29.93 -6.24
CA LEU A 349 -29.79 -29.76 -4.95
C LEU A 349 -28.99 -28.89 -3.98
N VAL A 350 -27.66 -29.03 -3.96
CA VAL A 350 -26.76 -28.18 -3.16
C VAL A 350 -26.78 -26.74 -3.65
N THR A 351 -26.78 -26.52 -4.97
CA THR A 351 -26.82 -25.18 -5.55
C THR A 351 -28.13 -24.47 -5.20
N ILE A 352 -29.26 -25.16 -5.32
CA ILE A 352 -30.59 -24.67 -4.90
C ILE A 352 -30.59 -24.28 -3.41
N PHE A 353 -30.05 -25.14 -2.56
CA PHE A 353 -29.94 -24.87 -1.13
C PHE A 353 -29.09 -23.62 -0.85
N LEU A 354 -27.93 -23.49 -1.49
CA LEU A 354 -27.02 -22.37 -1.24
C LEU A 354 -27.59 -21.03 -1.74
N ILE A 355 -28.21 -21.00 -2.92
CA ILE A 355 -28.86 -19.78 -3.45
C ILE A 355 -29.90 -19.27 -2.45
N THR A 356 -30.79 -20.15 -2.02
CA THR A 356 -31.88 -19.80 -1.10
C THR A 356 -31.40 -19.48 0.31
N PHE A 357 -30.32 -20.12 0.75
CA PHE A 357 -29.63 -19.80 2.00
C PHE A 357 -29.09 -18.37 2.01
N PHE A 358 -28.37 -17.95 0.97
CA PHE A 358 -27.81 -16.60 0.89
C PHE A 358 -28.89 -15.54 0.62
N ALA A 359 -29.94 -15.88 -0.13
CA ALA A 359 -31.12 -15.03 -0.28
C ALA A 359 -31.80 -14.74 1.08
N ALA A 360 -31.96 -15.76 1.94
CA ALA A 360 -32.51 -15.56 3.28
C ALA A 360 -31.56 -14.76 4.20
N MET A 361 -30.24 -14.95 4.06
CA MET A 361 -29.24 -14.12 4.73
C MET A 361 -29.26 -12.65 4.27
N PHE A 362 -29.88 -12.34 3.14
CA PHE A 362 -30.11 -10.97 2.67
C PHE A 362 -31.49 -10.44 3.11
N ILE A 363 -32.57 -11.21 2.88
CA ILE A 363 -33.95 -10.79 3.12
C ILE A 363 -34.20 -10.46 4.60
N VAL A 364 -33.73 -11.28 5.53
CA VAL A 364 -34.01 -11.11 6.97
C VAL A 364 -33.42 -9.82 7.56
N PRO A 365 -32.12 -9.52 7.40
CA PRO A 365 -31.54 -8.28 7.91
C PRO A 365 -32.10 -7.04 7.21
N VAL A 366 -32.36 -7.07 5.89
CA VAL A 366 -32.94 -5.91 5.19
C VAL A 366 -34.39 -5.66 5.61
N THR A 367 -35.17 -6.71 5.88
CA THR A 367 -36.53 -6.57 6.43
C THR A 367 -36.48 -5.94 7.82
N SER A 368 -35.53 -6.37 8.66
CA SER A 368 -35.33 -5.80 10.00
C SER A 368 -34.88 -4.34 9.94
N TYR A 369 -33.97 -4.00 9.02
CA TYR A 369 -33.53 -2.63 8.77
C TYR A 369 -34.68 -1.75 8.27
N LEU A 370 -35.49 -2.24 7.34
CA LEU A 370 -36.67 -1.53 6.84
C LEU A 370 -37.66 -1.26 7.98
N GLN A 371 -37.89 -2.22 8.87
CA GLN A 371 -38.75 -2.05 10.05
C GLN A 371 -38.22 -1.01 11.03
N GLU A 372 -36.91 -1.00 11.28
CA GLU A 372 -36.25 -0.07 12.19
C GLU A 372 -36.29 1.38 11.67
N LYS A 373 -36.00 1.59 10.39
CA LYS A 373 -35.94 2.92 9.75
C LYS A 373 -37.29 3.48 9.34
N SER A 374 -38.34 2.67 9.32
CA SER A 374 -39.71 3.13 9.04
C SER A 374 -40.31 3.84 10.26
N PRO A 375 -40.84 5.07 10.11
CA PRO A 375 -41.54 5.77 11.19
C PRO A 375 -42.75 4.95 11.66
N ASP A 376 -43.03 4.97 12.97
CA ASP A 376 -44.06 4.12 13.60
C ASP A 376 -45.47 4.34 13.00
N GLU A 377 -45.83 5.58 12.68
CA GLU A 377 -47.14 6.01 12.15
C GLU A 377 -47.46 5.52 10.72
N ILE A 378 -46.42 5.30 9.91
CA ILE A 378 -46.57 4.92 8.49
C ILE A 378 -45.91 3.56 8.20
N ARG A 379 -45.41 2.87 9.22
CA ARG A 379 -44.67 1.61 9.06
C ARG A 379 -45.49 0.59 8.30
N THR A 380 -46.77 0.40 8.63
CA THR A 380 -47.57 -0.66 8.00
C THR A 380 -47.86 -0.36 6.53
N ARG A 381 -48.04 0.91 6.17
CA ARG A 381 -48.12 1.36 4.77
C ARG A 381 -46.80 1.13 4.02
N ILE A 382 -45.64 1.41 4.62
CA ILE A 382 -44.33 1.09 4.02
C ILE A 382 -44.16 -0.43 3.83
N MET A 383 -44.58 -1.24 4.81
CA MET A 383 -44.53 -2.71 4.71
C MET A 383 -45.50 -3.25 3.64
N SER A 384 -46.67 -2.63 3.47
CA SER A 384 -47.58 -2.98 2.38
C SER A 384 -46.99 -2.62 1.01
N ALA A 385 -46.29 -1.49 0.90
CA ALA A 385 -45.58 -1.12 -0.31
C ALA A 385 -44.51 -2.16 -0.67
N ASN A 386 -43.77 -2.69 0.31
CA ASN A 386 -42.84 -3.80 0.09
C ASN A 386 -43.55 -5.00 -0.56
N ASN A 387 -44.69 -5.41 0.00
CA ASN A 387 -45.42 -6.57 -0.47
C ASN A 387 -45.98 -6.38 -1.90
N ILE A 388 -46.50 -5.19 -2.19
CA ILE A 388 -46.98 -4.83 -3.54
C ILE A 388 -45.84 -4.86 -4.56
N THR A 389 -44.69 -4.29 -4.20
CA THR A 389 -43.53 -4.22 -5.09
C THR A 389 -42.96 -5.61 -5.35
N ALA A 390 -42.88 -6.45 -4.31
CA ALA A 390 -42.47 -7.85 -4.44
C ALA A 390 -43.43 -8.63 -5.33
N ALA A 391 -44.75 -8.54 -5.11
CA ALA A 391 -45.76 -9.21 -5.92
C ALA A 391 -45.71 -8.78 -7.40
N LEU A 392 -45.55 -7.48 -7.67
CA LEU A 392 -45.40 -6.96 -9.02
C LEU A 392 -44.19 -7.55 -9.73
N PHE A 393 -43.03 -7.56 -9.07
CA PHE A 393 -41.80 -8.13 -9.62
C PHE A 393 -41.94 -9.62 -9.88
N SER A 394 -42.56 -10.36 -8.96
CA SER A 394 -42.86 -11.78 -9.13
C SER A 394 -43.75 -12.05 -10.35
N VAL A 395 -44.82 -11.28 -10.55
CA VAL A 395 -45.71 -11.42 -11.72
C VAL A 395 -44.97 -11.12 -13.02
N ILE A 396 -44.22 -10.01 -13.07
CA ILE A 396 -43.41 -9.64 -14.25
C ILE A 396 -42.44 -10.77 -14.59
N SER A 397 -41.76 -11.31 -13.58
CA SER A 397 -40.81 -12.39 -13.76
C SER A 397 -41.49 -13.68 -14.28
N SER A 398 -42.66 -14.04 -13.76
CA SER A 398 -43.44 -15.16 -14.27
C SER A 398 -43.82 -15.00 -15.74
N VAL A 399 -44.27 -13.81 -16.14
CA VAL A 399 -44.64 -13.50 -17.54
C VAL A 399 -43.43 -13.60 -18.46
N ILE A 400 -42.28 -13.04 -18.04
CA ILE A 400 -41.02 -13.14 -18.79
C ILE A 400 -40.58 -14.59 -18.91
N GLY A 401 -40.67 -15.38 -17.83
CA GLY A 401 -40.32 -16.79 -17.84
C GLY A 401 -41.15 -17.59 -18.84
N ILE A 402 -42.48 -17.40 -18.84
CA ILE A 402 -43.40 -18.03 -19.80
C ILE A 402 -43.01 -17.63 -21.24
N ALA A 403 -42.80 -16.34 -21.50
CA ALA A 403 -42.41 -15.85 -22.82
C ALA A 403 -41.07 -16.44 -23.29
N CYS A 404 -40.06 -16.51 -22.42
CA CYS A 404 -38.76 -17.11 -22.73
C CYS A 404 -38.89 -18.60 -23.09
N THR A 405 -39.68 -19.36 -22.33
CA THR A 405 -39.91 -20.79 -22.63
C THR A 405 -40.70 -21.01 -23.90
N ALA A 406 -41.67 -20.14 -24.22
CA ALA A 406 -42.46 -20.21 -25.44
C ALA A 406 -41.63 -19.92 -26.70
N VAL A 407 -40.68 -18.97 -26.63
CA VAL A 407 -39.87 -18.53 -27.79
C VAL A 407 -38.65 -19.42 -28.02
N PHE A 408 -37.95 -19.83 -26.97
CA PHE A 408 -36.64 -20.51 -27.09
C PHE A 408 -36.71 -22.02 -26.78
N GLY A 409 -37.90 -22.55 -26.49
CA GLY A 409 -38.08 -23.91 -25.98
C GLY A 409 -37.76 -24.04 -24.49
N ALA A 410 -38.17 -25.14 -23.87
CA ALA A 410 -38.16 -25.30 -22.42
C ALA A 410 -36.76 -25.14 -21.80
N GLN A 411 -35.74 -25.81 -22.34
CA GLN A 411 -34.39 -25.82 -21.76
C GLN A 411 -33.64 -24.50 -21.95
N ASN A 412 -33.59 -23.97 -23.18
CA ASN A 412 -32.89 -22.73 -23.49
C ASN A 412 -33.63 -21.51 -22.90
N GLY A 413 -34.97 -21.53 -22.92
CA GLY A 413 -35.78 -20.49 -22.30
C GLY A 413 -35.57 -20.41 -20.78
N LEU A 414 -35.48 -21.56 -20.11
CA LEU A 414 -35.21 -21.62 -18.67
C LEU A 414 -33.79 -21.13 -18.33
N SER A 415 -32.79 -21.53 -19.12
CA SER A 415 -31.42 -21.07 -18.96
C SER A 415 -31.31 -19.55 -19.15
N LEU A 416 -31.95 -19.01 -20.20
CA LEU A 416 -32.00 -17.56 -20.44
C LEU A 416 -32.68 -16.82 -19.27
N MET A 417 -33.79 -17.37 -18.76
CA MET A 417 -34.48 -16.78 -17.61
C MET A 417 -33.57 -16.76 -16.37
N SER A 418 -32.85 -17.84 -16.08
CA SER A 418 -31.89 -17.87 -14.97
C SER A 418 -30.77 -16.83 -15.15
N ALA A 419 -30.30 -16.60 -16.38
CA ALA A 419 -29.28 -15.60 -16.69
C ALA A 419 -29.78 -14.17 -16.43
N ILE A 420 -31.04 -13.88 -16.81
CA ILE A 420 -31.69 -12.59 -16.55
C ILE A 420 -31.78 -12.35 -15.03
N ILE A 421 -32.20 -13.36 -14.27
CA ILE A 421 -32.29 -13.26 -12.80
C ILE A 421 -30.90 -13.06 -12.20
N ALA A 422 -29.89 -13.79 -12.65
CA ALA A 422 -28.52 -13.65 -12.19
C ALA A 422 -27.98 -12.22 -12.43
N PHE A 423 -28.32 -11.62 -13.56
CA PHE A 423 -28.01 -10.21 -13.84
C PHE A 423 -28.73 -9.25 -12.88
N VAL A 424 -30.02 -9.48 -12.59
CA VAL A 424 -30.78 -8.69 -11.63
C VAL A 424 -30.18 -8.81 -10.21
N CYS A 425 -29.78 -10.00 -9.77
CA CYS A 425 -29.07 -10.21 -8.51
C CYS A 425 -27.76 -9.42 -8.46
N LEU A 426 -26.97 -9.45 -9.54
CA LEU A 426 -25.71 -8.71 -9.62
C LEU A 426 -25.93 -7.20 -9.51
N VAL A 427 -26.92 -6.66 -10.22
CA VAL A 427 -27.29 -5.24 -10.14
C VAL A 427 -27.78 -4.90 -8.72
N GLY A 428 -28.62 -5.74 -8.11
CA GLY A 428 -29.09 -5.58 -6.74
C GLY A 428 -27.97 -5.59 -5.69
N ALA A 429 -26.99 -6.49 -5.85
CA ALA A 429 -25.79 -6.55 -5.02
C ALA A 429 -24.94 -5.26 -5.12
N LEU A 430 -24.82 -4.69 -6.32
CA LEU A 430 -24.12 -3.42 -6.52
C LEU A 430 -24.87 -2.23 -5.91
N LEU A 431 -26.20 -2.20 -6.04
CA LEU A 431 -27.03 -1.15 -5.44
C LEU A 431 -27.00 -1.17 -3.91
N THR A 432 -26.89 -2.36 -3.31
CA THR A 432 -26.83 -2.52 -1.85
C THR A 432 -25.51 -2.09 -1.23
N VAL A 433 -24.39 -2.17 -1.96
CA VAL A 433 -23.11 -1.55 -1.54
C VAL A 433 -23.27 -0.03 -1.36
N GLY A 434 -24.09 0.61 -2.19
CA GLY A 434 -24.40 2.04 -2.09
C GLY A 434 -25.23 2.45 -0.86
N ILE A 435 -25.73 1.49 -0.08
CA ILE A 435 -26.55 1.69 1.12
C ILE A 435 -25.68 1.72 2.40
N LEU A 436 -24.41 1.29 2.32
CA LEU A 436 -23.54 1.12 3.48
C LEU A 436 -23.09 2.45 4.12
N PRO A 437 -23.02 2.53 5.46
CA PRO A 437 -22.36 3.64 6.15
C PRO A 437 -20.87 3.76 5.77
N VAL A 438 -20.40 4.99 5.52
CA VAL A 438 -19.00 5.31 5.17
C VAL A 438 -17.95 4.65 6.09
N PRO A 439 -18.14 4.57 7.43
CA PRO A 439 -17.20 3.88 8.32
C PRO A 439 -16.95 2.41 7.97
N MET A 440 -17.93 1.74 7.36
CA MET A 440 -17.83 0.32 7.02
C MET A 440 -17.17 0.06 5.69
N VAL A 441 -17.42 0.93 4.70
CA VAL A 441 -16.62 0.95 3.48
C VAL A 441 -15.15 1.16 3.86
N ARG A 442 -14.87 2.07 4.80
CA ARG A 442 -13.52 2.30 5.32
C ARG A 442 -12.93 1.06 6.01
N ALA A 443 -13.69 0.37 6.86
CA ALA A 443 -13.24 -0.85 7.53
C ALA A 443 -12.96 -2.00 6.54
N ALA A 444 -13.80 -2.15 5.52
CA ALA A 444 -13.59 -3.13 4.46
C ALA A 444 -12.35 -2.80 3.62
N VAL A 445 -12.20 -1.55 3.18
CA VAL A 445 -11.00 -1.07 2.48
C VAL A 445 -9.75 -1.28 3.32
N ARG A 446 -9.81 -0.99 4.63
CA ARG A 446 -8.71 -1.27 5.57
C ARG A 446 -8.32 -2.74 5.56
N LYS A 447 -9.28 -3.66 5.67
CA LYS A 447 -8.98 -5.10 5.62
C LYS A 447 -8.41 -5.54 4.27
N VAL A 448 -8.88 -4.98 3.17
CA VAL A 448 -8.27 -5.22 1.85
C VAL A 448 -6.82 -4.73 1.83
N LEU A 449 -6.54 -3.52 2.34
CA LEU A 449 -5.17 -2.99 2.41
C LEU A 449 -4.27 -3.81 3.35
N GLU A 450 -4.77 -4.30 4.49
CA GLU A 450 -4.05 -5.18 5.43
C GLU A 450 -3.77 -6.57 4.84
N ILE A 451 -4.67 -7.13 4.01
CA ILE A 451 -4.50 -8.46 3.41
C ILE A 451 -3.64 -8.40 2.14
N VAL A 452 -3.94 -7.47 1.24
CA VAL A 452 -3.28 -7.34 -0.06
C VAL A 452 -1.92 -6.70 0.11
N TYR A 453 -1.83 -5.58 0.83
CA TYR A 453 -0.61 -4.78 0.95
C TYR A 453 0.05 -4.89 2.32
N HIS A 454 -0.43 -5.74 3.22
CA HIS A 454 0.09 -5.81 4.60
C HIS A 454 0.22 -4.40 5.21
N ALA A 455 -0.72 -3.52 4.87
CA ALA A 455 -0.66 -2.12 5.25
C ALA A 455 -0.78 -2.00 6.77
N ARG A 456 0.06 -1.17 7.37
CA ARG A 456 0.02 -0.87 8.80
C ARG A 456 0.15 0.64 9.02
N CYS A 457 -0.45 1.13 10.10
CA CYS A 457 -0.30 2.51 10.53
C CYS A 457 0.33 2.57 11.91
N GLU A 458 1.35 3.40 12.06
CA GLU A 458 2.08 3.66 13.31
C GLU A 458 1.96 5.16 13.66
N GLY A 459 1.91 5.50 14.95
CA GLY A 459 1.86 6.91 15.37
C GLY A 459 0.47 7.54 15.43
N LEU A 460 -0.61 6.75 15.35
CA LEU A 460 -1.97 7.29 15.25
C LEU A 460 -2.39 8.13 16.47
N GLU A 461 -1.77 7.89 17.63
CA GLU A 461 -1.86 8.71 18.84
C GLU A 461 -1.46 10.18 18.59
N ASN A 462 -0.48 10.42 17.72
CA ASN A 462 -0.06 11.78 17.35
C ASN A 462 -1.19 12.53 16.66
N PHE A 463 -1.93 11.85 15.77
CA PHE A 463 -3.11 12.41 15.10
C PHE A 463 -4.26 12.67 16.09
N LYS A 464 -4.60 11.68 16.94
CA LYS A 464 -5.68 11.84 17.94
C LYS A 464 -5.44 12.99 18.91
N SER A 465 -4.18 13.28 19.23
CA SER A 465 -3.82 14.40 20.12
C SER A 465 -4.05 15.81 19.53
N ARG A 466 -4.48 15.91 18.26
CA ARG A 466 -4.67 17.17 17.51
C ARG A 466 -6.12 17.63 17.41
N GLU A 467 -7.07 16.91 18.00
CA GLU A 467 -8.47 17.33 18.00
C GLU A 467 -8.62 18.75 18.58
N GLY A 468 -9.29 19.65 17.84
CA GLY A 468 -9.48 21.05 18.22
C GLY A 468 -8.26 21.98 18.03
N LYS A 469 -7.12 21.49 17.52
CA LYS A 469 -5.92 22.31 17.28
C LYS A 469 -5.79 22.68 15.81
N ARG A 470 -5.28 23.88 15.53
CA ARG A 470 -4.91 24.33 14.17
C ARG A 470 -3.80 23.43 13.63
N THR A 471 -4.17 22.48 12.77
CA THR A 471 -3.28 21.41 12.31
C THR A 471 -3.39 21.25 10.80
N LEU A 472 -2.26 21.05 10.14
CA LEU A 472 -2.16 20.74 8.71
C LEU A 472 -1.44 19.41 8.51
N ILE A 473 -2.09 18.44 7.88
CA ILE A 473 -1.45 17.17 7.52
C ILE A 473 -0.64 17.34 6.24
N ILE A 474 0.62 16.96 6.31
CA ILE A 474 1.55 16.98 5.17
C ILE A 474 2.04 15.56 4.91
N ALA A 475 1.82 15.06 3.69
CA ALA A 475 2.24 13.70 3.31
C ALA A 475 3.02 13.69 1.99
N ASN A 476 3.91 12.70 1.83
CA ASN A 476 4.56 12.40 0.55
C ASN A 476 3.59 11.71 -0.42
N HIS A 477 3.79 11.89 -1.73
CA HIS A 477 2.87 11.35 -2.73
C HIS A 477 3.56 10.43 -3.75
N THR A 478 3.47 9.13 -3.52
CA THR A 478 4.12 8.08 -4.31
C THR A 478 3.19 7.18 -5.11
N SER A 479 1.89 7.17 -4.83
CA SER A 479 0.90 6.37 -5.55
C SER A 479 -0.52 6.93 -5.46
N PHE A 480 -1.44 6.43 -6.31
CA PHE A 480 -2.86 6.73 -6.17
C PHE A 480 -3.51 6.14 -4.91
N LEU A 481 -2.85 5.18 -4.23
CA LEU A 481 -3.34 4.64 -2.96
C LEU A 481 -3.16 5.60 -1.80
N ASP A 482 -2.30 6.61 -1.90
CA ASP A 482 -1.90 7.44 -0.76
C ASP A 482 -3.09 8.20 -0.17
N GLY A 483 -3.98 8.75 -1.01
CA GLY A 483 -5.22 9.38 -0.55
C GLY A 483 -6.15 8.39 0.15
N VAL A 484 -6.25 7.16 -0.36
CA VAL A 484 -7.04 6.08 0.25
C VAL A 484 -6.44 5.64 1.58
N LEU A 485 -5.12 5.55 1.69
CA LEU A 485 -4.39 5.21 2.91
C LEU A 485 -4.65 6.25 4.01
N LEU A 486 -4.53 7.54 3.67
CA LEU A 486 -4.88 8.61 4.61
C LEU A 486 -6.34 8.54 5.02
N TRP A 487 -7.30 8.38 4.09
CA TRP A 487 -8.73 8.27 4.39
C TRP A 487 -9.11 7.05 5.23
N THR A 488 -8.32 5.98 5.12
CA THR A 488 -8.55 4.74 5.85
C THR A 488 -8.06 4.82 7.30
N TYR A 489 -6.86 5.36 7.51
CA TYR A 489 -6.21 5.35 8.82
C TYR A 489 -6.47 6.62 9.62
N LEU A 490 -6.40 7.78 8.98
CA LEU A 490 -6.66 9.07 9.60
C LEU A 490 -8.13 9.41 9.34
N HIS A 491 -8.97 9.29 10.36
CA HIS A 491 -10.42 9.53 10.24
C HIS A 491 -10.87 10.58 11.24
N ASP A 492 -12.06 11.14 10.99
CA ASP A 492 -12.71 12.22 11.74
C ASP A 492 -12.10 13.61 11.44
N ASN A 493 -12.95 14.54 10.98
CA ASN A 493 -12.62 15.94 10.64
C ASN A 493 -11.51 16.21 9.60
N ILE A 494 -11.04 15.20 8.86
CA ILE A 494 -10.07 15.40 7.77
C ILE A 494 -10.74 15.89 6.50
N SER A 495 -10.08 16.88 5.88
CA SER A 495 -10.48 17.45 4.60
C SER A 495 -9.37 17.26 3.56
N TYR A 496 -9.68 16.64 2.42
CA TYR A 496 -8.66 16.36 1.40
C TYR A 496 -8.52 17.51 0.41
N ALA A 497 -7.30 18.01 0.28
CA ALA A 497 -6.91 18.90 -0.81
C ALA A 497 -6.73 18.09 -2.11
N VAL A 498 -7.63 18.23 -3.08
CA VAL A 498 -7.59 17.46 -4.33
C VAL A 498 -7.49 18.40 -5.52
N ASP A 499 -6.60 18.10 -6.47
CA ASP A 499 -6.52 18.87 -7.72
C ASP A 499 -7.86 18.87 -8.49
N THR A 500 -8.25 20.04 -8.99
CA THR A 500 -9.53 20.26 -9.70
C THR A 500 -9.69 19.35 -10.93
N GLY A 501 -8.60 19.10 -11.66
CA GLY A 501 -8.56 18.21 -12.82
C GLY A 501 -8.75 16.74 -12.45
N ILE A 502 -8.28 16.31 -11.27
CA ILE A 502 -8.52 14.96 -10.74
C ILE A 502 -9.97 14.84 -10.22
N ALA A 503 -10.45 15.84 -9.49
CA ALA A 503 -11.79 15.85 -8.91
C ALA A 503 -12.92 15.81 -9.97
N SER A 504 -12.66 16.36 -11.16
CA SER A 504 -13.63 16.35 -12.27
C SER A 504 -13.77 14.99 -12.97
N ARG A 505 -12.80 14.07 -12.81
CA ARG A 505 -12.81 12.76 -13.49
C ARG A 505 -13.92 11.86 -12.95
N TRP A 506 -14.73 11.32 -13.85
CA TRP A 506 -15.93 10.55 -13.50
C TRP A 506 -15.65 9.36 -12.58
N TYR A 507 -14.51 8.68 -12.75
CA TYR A 507 -14.14 7.49 -11.98
C TYR A 507 -13.63 7.80 -10.56
N PHE A 508 -13.27 9.05 -10.24
CA PHE A 508 -12.91 9.45 -8.87
C PHE A 508 -14.11 9.96 -8.06
N LYS A 509 -15.20 10.37 -8.72
CA LYS A 509 -16.41 10.91 -8.04
C LYS A 509 -17.01 9.97 -6.98
N PRO A 510 -17.09 8.64 -7.18
CA PRO A 510 -17.62 7.73 -6.16
C PRO A 510 -16.75 7.64 -4.91
N LEU A 511 -15.42 7.79 -5.04
CA LEU A 511 -14.50 7.80 -3.90
C LEU A 511 -14.58 9.14 -3.15
N LEU A 512 -14.64 10.24 -3.90
CA LEU A 512 -14.71 11.59 -3.35
C LEU A 512 -16.04 11.87 -2.66
N SER A 513 -17.14 11.24 -3.06
CA SER A 513 -18.43 11.38 -2.36
C SER A 513 -18.42 10.79 -0.94
N MET A 514 -17.44 9.95 -0.61
CA MET A 514 -17.26 9.32 0.70
C MET A 514 -16.26 10.06 1.61
N ALA A 515 -15.69 11.17 1.13
CA ALA A 515 -14.70 11.96 1.86
C ALA A 515 -15.03 13.45 1.78
N LYS A 516 -14.72 14.21 2.84
CA LYS A 516 -14.75 15.68 2.76
C LYS A 516 -13.54 16.11 1.94
N TYR A 517 -13.75 16.75 0.80
CA TYR A 517 -12.66 17.18 -0.09
C TYR A 517 -12.89 18.59 -0.60
N TYR A 518 -11.79 19.26 -0.96
CA TYR A 518 -11.75 20.61 -1.50
C TYR A 518 -10.97 20.59 -2.81
N PRO A 519 -11.59 20.95 -3.94
CA PRO A 519 -10.87 21.15 -5.18
C PRO A 519 -9.93 22.34 -5.03
N ILE A 520 -8.65 22.14 -5.29
CA ILE A 520 -7.64 23.19 -5.25
C ILE A 520 -7.06 23.35 -6.64
N ASP A 521 -7.05 24.60 -7.07
CA ASP A 521 -6.26 25.06 -8.17
C ASP A 521 -5.04 25.80 -7.60
N SER A 522 -3.86 25.25 -7.80
CA SER A 522 -2.58 25.84 -7.35
C SER A 522 -2.30 27.21 -7.97
N THR A 523 -3.03 27.59 -9.04
CA THR A 523 -2.93 28.90 -9.69
C THR A 523 -3.88 29.94 -9.10
N ASN A 524 -4.85 29.55 -8.27
CA ASN A 524 -5.88 30.44 -7.74
C ASN A 524 -5.64 30.82 -6.26
N PRO A 525 -5.37 32.11 -5.95
CA PRO A 525 -5.18 32.59 -4.57
C PRO A 525 -6.40 32.39 -3.65
N MET A 526 -7.62 32.26 -4.19
CA MET A 526 -8.83 32.03 -3.38
C MET A 526 -8.84 30.63 -2.75
N ALA A 527 -8.24 29.62 -3.40
CA ALA A 527 -8.18 28.26 -2.86
C ALA A 527 -7.36 28.19 -1.55
N ILE A 528 -6.31 29.01 -1.44
CA ILE A 528 -5.49 29.16 -0.22
C ILE A 528 -6.34 29.70 0.94
N ARG A 529 -7.17 30.73 0.70
CA ARG A 529 -8.04 31.32 1.73
C ARG A 529 -9.09 30.33 2.23
N SER A 530 -9.65 29.52 1.34
CA SER A 530 -10.63 28.48 1.71
C SER A 530 -10.02 27.43 2.65
N LEU A 531 -8.78 26.99 2.41
CA LEU A 531 -8.11 26.03 3.29
C LEU A 531 -7.77 26.62 4.67
N ILE A 532 -7.35 27.88 4.72
CA ILE A 532 -7.13 28.58 6.00
C ILE A 532 -8.44 28.62 6.80
N LYS A 533 -9.56 28.95 6.14
CA LYS A 533 -10.88 28.95 6.77
C LYS A 533 -11.29 27.58 7.30
N GLU A 534 -10.93 26.50 6.62
CA GLU A 534 -11.19 25.14 7.12
C GLU A 534 -10.40 24.80 8.37
N ILE A 535 -9.14 25.24 8.45
CA ILE A 535 -8.31 25.12 9.66
C ILE A 535 -8.94 25.92 10.81
N ASP A 536 -9.41 27.14 10.54
CA ASP A 536 -10.11 27.98 11.53
C ASP A 536 -11.43 27.36 11.99
N ASN A 537 -12.14 26.63 11.12
CA ASN A 537 -13.35 25.89 11.44
C ASN A 537 -13.10 24.59 12.22
N GLY A 538 -11.84 24.31 12.61
CA GLY A 538 -11.48 23.11 13.38
C GLY A 538 -11.33 21.83 12.55
N ASN A 539 -11.29 21.92 11.21
CA ASN A 539 -10.99 20.78 10.34
C ASN A 539 -9.47 20.65 10.14
N ILE A 540 -9.02 19.43 9.85
CA ILE A 540 -7.59 19.13 9.64
C ILE A 540 -7.38 18.82 8.15
N PRO A 541 -6.99 19.78 7.31
CA PRO A 541 -6.75 19.50 5.91
C PRO A 541 -5.50 18.63 5.70
N ALA A 542 -5.59 17.69 4.78
CA ALA A 542 -4.48 16.87 4.32
C ALA A 542 -4.04 17.29 2.92
N ILE A 543 -2.76 17.64 2.78
CA ILE A 543 -2.16 18.17 1.56
C ILE A 543 -0.93 17.35 1.17
N PHE A 544 -0.80 17.08 -0.14
CA PHE A 544 0.41 16.55 -0.76
C PHE A 544 1.22 17.72 -1.37
N PRO A 545 2.31 18.19 -0.75
CA PRO A 545 3.00 19.43 -1.17
C PRO A 545 3.62 19.38 -2.57
N GLU A 546 3.90 18.17 -3.06
CA GLU A 546 4.44 17.92 -4.39
C GLU A 546 3.44 18.23 -5.51
N GLY A 547 2.13 18.30 -5.20
CA GLY A 547 1.05 18.57 -6.16
C GLY A 547 0.88 17.53 -7.28
N ARG A 548 1.71 16.46 -7.28
CA ARG A 548 1.69 15.36 -8.23
C ARG A 548 2.28 14.10 -7.58
N ILE A 549 1.92 12.95 -8.11
CA ILE A 549 2.58 11.68 -7.75
C ILE A 549 3.99 11.67 -8.35
N THR A 550 4.98 11.27 -7.55
CA THR A 550 6.37 11.09 -8.02
C THR A 550 6.47 10.06 -9.14
N THR A 551 7.32 10.32 -10.12
CA THR A 551 7.63 9.39 -11.22
C THR A 551 9.01 8.74 -11.06
N THR A 552 9.79 9.20 -10.07
CA THR A 552 11.17 8.76 -9.84
C THR A 552 11.36 8.11 -8.47
N GLY A 553 10.43 8.32 -7.54
CA GLY A 553 10.59 7.91 -6.13
C GLY A 553 11.45 8.86 -5.30
N THR A 554 11.79 10.01 -5.89
CA THR A 554 12.47 11.10 -5.19
C THR A 554 11.53 12.26 -4.97
N LEU A 555 11.88 13.08 -3.98
CA LEU A 555 11.11 14.26 -3.62
C LEU A 555 11.08 15.21 -4.82
N MET A 556 9.87 15.53 -5.27
CA MET A 556 9.66 16.43 -6.39
C MET A 556 9.64 17.90 -5.92
N LYS A 557 9.50 18.84 -6.86
CA LYS A 557 9.31 20.26 -6.53
C LYS A 557 8.11 20.43 -5.60
N ILE A 558 8.30 21.18 -4.52
CA ILE A 558 7.24 21.54 -3.59
C ILE A 558 6.63 22.87 -4.00
N TYR A 559 5.29 22.94 -3.97
CA TYR A 559 4.56 24.17 -4.29
C TYR A 559 4.47 25.10 -3.09
N SER A 560 4.88 26.35 -3.29
CA SER A 560 4.93 27.39 -2.26
C SER A 560 3.58 27.68 -1.61
N GLY A 561 2.47 27.49 -2.33
CA GLY A 561 1.12 27.69 -1.78
C GLY A 561 0.87 26.86 -0.51
N THR A 562 1.40 25.63 -0.46
CA THR A 562 1.22 24.73 0.70
C THR A 562 1.97 25.21 1.93
N ALA A 563 3.20 25.70 1.75
CA ALA A 563 3.99 26.30 2.81
C ALA A 563 3.39 27.63 3.31
N VAL A 564 2.84 28.44 2.41
CA VAL A 564 2.17 29.70 2.77
C VAL A 564 0.89 29.45 3.57
N ILE A 565 0.15 28.37 3.30
CA ILE A 565 -1.02 27.99 4.11
C ILE A 565 -0.60 27.70 5.55
N ALA A 566 0.44 26.87 5.74
CA ALA A 566 0.93 26.52 7.08
C ALA A 566 1.38 27.76 7.87
N ASP A 567 2.14 28.66 7.24
CA ASP A 567 2.63 29.91 7.86
C ASP A 567 1.49 30.89 8.18
N LYS A 568 0.55 31.11 7.26
CA LYS A 568 -0.55 32.08 7.47
C LYS A 568 -1.64 31.61 8.41
N ALA A 569 -1.89 30.30 8.46
CA ALA A 569 -2.87 29.73 9.38
C ALA A 569 -2.31 29.58 10.82
N ASP A 570 -1.01 29.82 11.02
CA ASP A 570 -0.29 29.50 12.26
C ASP A 570 -0.61 28.05 12.71
N ALA A 571 -0.56 27.13 11.75
CA ALA A 571 -0.94 25.74 11.95
C ALA A 571 0.29 24.89 12.28
N GLU A 572 0.15 23.98 13.24
CA GLU A 572 1.14 22.92 13.43
C GLU A 572 1.08 21.96 12.23
N ILE A 573 2.24 21.55 11.73
CA ILE A 573 2.30 20.52 10.68
C ILE A 573 2.31 19.15 11.35
N LEU A 574 1.42 18.26 10.92
CA LEU A 574 1.45 16.84 11.24
C LEU A 574 2.02 16.05 10.05
N PRO A 575 3.32 15.67 10.09
CA PRO A 575 3.95 14.97 8.98
C PRO A 575 3.50 13.50 8.95
N VAL A 576 3.12 13.03 7.77
CA VAL A 576 2.71 11.64 7.54
C VAL A 576 3.57 11.03 6.45
N ILE A 577 4.33 9.99 6.81
CA ILE A 577 5.19 9.24 5.90
C ILE A 577 4.40 8.04 5.37
N ILE A 578 4.35 7.91 4.05
CA ILE A 578 3.78 6.76 3.35
C ILE A 578 4.91 6.04 2.62
N GLU A 579 5.23 4.84 3.06
CA GLU A 579 6.26 3.99 2.48
C GLU A 579 5.70 2.69 1.94
N GLY A 580 6.30 2.21 0.85
CA GLY A 580 5.95 0.96 0.18
C GLY A 580 4.86 1.08 -0.90
N SER A 581 4.06 2.15 -0.90
CA SER A 581 2.99 2.34 -1.90
C SER A 581 3.54 2.64 -3.30
N GLN A 582 4.78 3.14 -3.41
CA GLN A 582 5.53 3.28 -4.65
C GLN A 582 5.72 1.96 -5.44
N TYR A 583 5.68 0.81 -4.75
CA TYR A 583 5.85 -0.51 -5.37
C TYR A 583 4.52 -1.18 -5.76
N SER A 584 3.39 -0.53 -5.49
CA SER A 584 2.07 -1.04 -5.83
C SER A 584 1.78 -0.89 -7.33
N SER A 585 0.74 -1.57 -7.82
CA SER A 585 0.26 -1.40 -9.21
C SER A 585 -0.37 -0.03 -9.48
N PHE A 586 -0.56 0.80 -8.44
CA PHE A 586 -1.19 2.11 -8.51
C PHE A 586 -0.16 3.26 -8.52
N SER A 587 1.12 2.96 -8.72
CA SER A 587 2.19 3.95 -8.85
C SER A 587 2.56 4.19 -10.32
N TYR A 588 3.16 5.34 -10.62
CA TYR A 588 3.64 5.66 -11.97
C TYR A 588 4.96 4.95 -12.34
N PHE A 589 5.48 4.10 -11.48
CA PHE A 589 6.75 3.40 -11.73
C PHE A 589 6.62 2.39 -12.89
N GLY A 590 5.43 1.87 -13.20
CA GLY A 590 5.12 1.19 -14.48
C GLY A 590 5.83 -0.15 -14.76
N SER A 591 5.81 -0.58 -16.03
CA SER A 591 6.27 -1.90 -16.55
C SER A 591 7.77 -2.21 -16.39
N LYS A 592 8.59 -1.21 -16.01
CA LYS A 592 10.02 -1.39 -15.74
C LYS A 592 10.31 -1.93 -14.34
N PHE A 593 9.28 -2.02 -13.50
CA PHE A 593 9.34 -2.54 -12.15
C PHE A 593 8.65 -3.90 -12.11
N ARG A 594 9.13 -4.79 -11.24
CA ARG A 594 8.34 -5.99 -10.93
C ARG A 594 7.19 -5.54 -10.04
N HIS A 595 5.98 -5.44 -10.60
CA HIS A 595 4.78 -5.17 -9.82
C HIS A 595 4.71 -6.16 -8.65
N LYS A 596 4.64 -5.62 -7.43
CA LYS A 596 4.44 -6.41 -6.22
C LYS A 596 2.98 -6.24 -5.80
N PRO A 597 2.08 -7.15 -6.21
CA PRO A 597 0.69 -7.12 -5.74
C PRO A 597 0.58 -7.27 -4.21
N ARG A 598 1.67 -7.67 -3.53
CA ARG A 598 1.81 -7.71 -2.06
C ARG A 598 2.97 -6.86 -1.53
N SER A 599 3.05 -5.59 -1.93
CA SER A 599 4.00 -4.63 -1.34
C SER A 599 3.60 -4.29 0.10
N ARG A 600 4.52 -4.38 1.07
CA ARG A 600 4.27 -3.94 2.46
C ARG A 600 4.17 -2.42 2.51
N ILE A 601 3.03 -1.89 2.96
CA ILE A 601 2.82 -0.44 3.09
C ILE A 601 2.88 -0.02 4.57
N LEU A 602 3.60 1.05 4.88
CA LEU A 602 3.65 1.68 6.20
C LEU A 602 3.15 3.12 6.08
N VAL A 603 2.16 3.48 6.90
CA VAL A 603 1.70 4.86 7.11
C VAL A 603 2.14 5.29 8.50
N LYS A 604 3.17 6.12 8.61
CA LYS A 604 3.65 6.62 9.90
C LYS A 604 3.24 8.06 10.11
N VAL A 605 2.55 8.33 11.20
CA VAL A 605 2.19 9.67 11.65
C VAL A 605 3.27 10.14 12.63
N MET A 606 4.04 11.15 12.24
CA MET A 606 5.08 11.74 13.08
C MET A 606 4.49 12.67 14.14
N PRO A 607 5.25 13.01 15.20
CA PRO A 607 4.88 14.11 16.09
C PRO A 607 4.67 15.41 15.32
N ALA A 608 3.72 16.22 15.76
CA ALA A 608 3.45 17.53 15.17
C ALA A 608 4.65 18.48 15.38
N ILE A 609 4.92 19.32 14.38
CA ILE A 609 6.04 20.25 14.35
C ILE A 609 5.48 21.66 14.17
N ARG A 610 5.97 22.60 14.97
CA ARG A 610 5.65 24.01 14.80
C ARG A 610 6.29 24.53 13.52
N PHE A 611 5.48 25.15 12.66
CA PHE A 611 5.93 25.71 11.40
C PHE A 611 5.75 27.22 11.42
N SER A 612 6.85 27.96 11.66
CA SER A 612 6.84 29.41 11.73
C SER A 612 7.99 29.98 10.93
N VAL A 613 7.70 30.91 10.02
CA VAL A 613 8.75 31.63 9.29
C VAL A 613 9.22 32.82 10.14
N PRO A 614 10.54 33.06 10.27
CA PRO A 614 11.07 34.19 11.03
C PRO A 614 10.46 35.53 10.60
N GLU A 615 10.14 36.40 11.55
CA GLU A 615 9.43 37.67 11.33
C GLU A 615 10.21 38.65 10.44
N GLN A 616 11.54 38.54 10.38
CA GLN A 616 12.41 39.35 9.53
C GLN A 616 12.12 39.23 8.04
N TYR A 617 11.44 38.16 7.59
CA TYR A 617 11.08 37.97 6.20
C TYR A 617 9.65 38.43 5.93
N THR A 618 9.47 39.30 4.94
CA THR A 618 8.16 39.84 4.50
C THR A 618 7.87 39.55 3.03
N GLY A 619 6.59 39.58 2.64
CA GLY A 619 6.16 39.48 1.25
C GLY A 619 6.68 38.22 0.52
N LYS A 620 7.33 38.41 -0.63
CA LYS A 620 7.86 37.32 -1.47
C LYS A 620 8.99 36.54 -0.77
N ALA A 621 9.85 37.22 -0.01
CA ALA A 621 10.94 36.59 0.72
C ALA A 621 10.42 35.62 1.80
N ARG A 622 9.33 36.00 2.49
CA ARG A 622 8.66 35.13 3.47
C ARG A 622 8.11 33.86 2.85
N ALA A 623 7.44 33.99 1.70
CA ALA A 623 6.89 32.84 0.98
C ALA A 623 7.99 31.88 0.48
N GLN A 624 9.13 32.42 0.02
CA GLN A 624 10.28 31.60 -0.36
C GLN A 624 10.86 30.85 0.84
N LYS A 625 11.10 31.54 1.95
CA LYS A 625 11.63 30.91 3.18
C LYS A 625 10.69 29.83 3.72
N ALA A 626 9.38 30.06 3.68
CA ALA A 626 8.37 29.04 4.01
C ALA A 626 8.53 27.79 3.13
N SER A 627 8.72 27.98 1.82
CA SER A 627 8.86 26.89 0.86
C SER A 627 10.13 26.08 1.13
N ASP A 628 11.25 26.74 1.45
CA ASP A 628 12.52 26.10 1.78
C ASP A 628 12.42 25.29 3.09
N LEU A 629 11.73 25.82 4.10
CA LEU A 629 11.44 25.08 5.35
C LEU A 629 10.57 23.85 5.10
N MET A 630 9.53 23.97 4.26
CA MET A 630 8.68 22.84 3.87
C MET A 630 9.49 21.79 3.09
N TYR A 631 10.41 22.22 2.23
CA TYR A 631 11.32 21.33 1.53
C TYR A 631 12.23 20.55 2.47
N ASN A 632 12.86 21.24 3.42
CA ASN A 632 13.71 20.59 4.41
C ASN A 632 12.92 19.60 5.28
N LEU A 633 11.67 19.92 5.62
CA LEU A 633 10.78 19.00 6.33
C LEU A 633 10.50 17.74 5.50
N MET A 634 10.11 17.88 4.24
CA MET A 634 9.81 16.75 3.35
C MET A 634 11.06 15.89 3.09
N ALA A 635 12.23 16.52 2.92
CA ALA A 635 13.49 15.81 2.74
C ALA A 635 13.87 15.02 4.02
N ARG A 636 13.66 15.62 5.20
CA ARG A 636 13.84 14.94 6.50
C ARG A 636 12.86 13.78 6.68
N MET A 637 11.58 13.96 6.33
CA MET A 637 10.58 12.89 6.36
C MET A 637 11.05 11.67 5.56
N LYS A 638 11.66 11.88 4.39
CA LYS A 638 12.21 10.80 3.57
C LYS A 638 13.41 10.09 4.23
N VAL A 639 14.28 10.82 4.93
CA VAL A 639 15.40 10.21 5.68
C VAL A 639 14.87 9.37 6.84
N GLU A 640 13.95 9.92 7.63
CA GLU A 640 13.27 9.23 8.74
C GLU A 640 12.53 7.98 8.25
N ALA A 641 11.91 8.05 7.07
CA ALA A 641 11.22 6.94 6.41
C ALA A 641 12.13 5.72 6.23
N SER A 642 13.36 5.94 5.79
CA SER A 642 14.29 4.86 5.48
C SER A 642 15.01 4.30 6.71
N ILE A 643 15.35 5.15 7.69
CA ILE A 643 16.01 4.74 8.94
C ILE A 643 15.16 3.68 9.68
N MET A 644 13.84 3.74 9.55
CA MET A 644 12.92 2.76 10.12
C MET A 644 13.06 1.34 9.58
N THR A 645 13.67 1.14 8.41
CA THR A 645 13.83 -0.21 7.85
C THR A 645 14.91 -1.02 8.56
N ASN A 646 15.81 -0.35 9.32
CA ASN A 646 16.86 -0.90 10.17
C ASN A 646 17.54 -2.13 9.55
N ASN A 647 18.17 -1.93 8.39
CA ASN A 647 18.72 -3.00 7.57
C ASN A 647 20.26 -2.95 7.54
N THR A 648 20.86 -4.03 7.05
CA THR A 648 22.29 -4.05 6.71
C THR A 648 22.46 -3.75 5.22
N LEU A 649 23.65 -3.33 4.79
CA LEU A 649 23.93 -3.05 3.38
C LEU A 649 23.54 -4.22 2.44
N PHE A 650 23.81 -5.45 2.85
CA PHE A 650 23.42 -6.64 2.08
C PHE A 650 21.91 -6.90 2.15
N GLY A 651 21.27 -6.64 3.29
CA GLY A 651 19.82 -6.70 3.43
C GLY A 651 19.09 -5.70 2.53
N SER A 652 19.56 -4.45 2.47
CA SER A 652 19.05 -3.43 1.56
C SER A 652 19.27 -3.82 0.10
N PHE A 653 20.43 -4.39 -0.24
CA PHE A 653 20.65 -4.97 -1.57
C PHE A 653 19.67 -6.11 -1.89
N ILE A 654 19.29 -6.96 -0.91
CA ILE A 654 18.25 -7.99 -1.11
C ILE A 654 16.89 -7.35 -1.41
N ASP A 655 16.51 -6.28 -0.72
CA ASP A 655 15.25 -5.57 -0.99
C ASP A 655 15.21 -5.00 -2.41
N THR A 656 16.33 -4.44 -2.85
CA THR A 656 16.52 -3.94 -4.21
C THR A 656 16.48 -5.07 -5.24
N CYS A 657 17.14 -6.20 -4.99
CA CYS A 657 17.04 -7.38 -5.87
C CYS A 657 15.60 -7.88 -6.04
N LYS A 658 14.74 -7.70 -5.04
CA LYS A 658 13.32 -8.08 -5.12
C LYS A 658 12.47 -7.10 -5.91
N THR A 659 12.85 -5.83 -6.02
CA THR A 659 12.11 -4.80 -6.78
C THR A 659 12.51 -4.77 -8.25
N LEU A 660 13.78 -5.06 -8.54
CA LEU A 660 14.33 -5.09 -9.89
C LEU A 660 13.81 -6.28 -10.73
N SER A 661 13.79 -6.09 -12.05
CA SER A 661 13.58 -7.19 -12.99
C SER A 661 14.74 -8.19 -12.94
N THR A 662 14.46 -9.46 -13.21
CA THR A 662 15.46 -10.54 -13.16
C THR A 662 16.58 -10.38 -14.20
N SER A 663 16.33 -9.62 -15.27
CA SER A 663 17.28 -9.35 -16.36
C SER A 663 18.06 -8.04 -16.21
N LYS A 664 17.76 -7.21 -15.19
CA LYS A 664 18.47 -5.93 -14.99
C LYS A 664 19.95 -6.18 -14.71
N LYS A 665 20.80 -5.66 -15.59
CA LYS A 665 22.25 -5.56 -15.43
C LYS A 665 22.53 -4.43 -14.44
N ILE A 666 23.22 -4.73 -13.33
CA ILE A 666 23.46 -3.79 -12.23
C ILE A 666 24.93 -3.44 -12.05
N LEU A 667 25.84 -4.33 -12.49
CA LEU A 667 27.28 -4.17 -12.32
C LEU A 667 27.98 -4.55 -13.62
N GLU A 668 28.90 -3.73 -14.09
CA GLU A 668 29.77 -4.00 -15.23
C GLU A 668 31.14 -3.38 -14.96
N ASP A 669 32.19 -3.86 -15.62
CA ASP A 669 33.53 -3.27 -15.56
C ASP A 669 34.18 -3.25 -16.96
N HIS A 670 35.45 -2.83 -17.01
CA HIS A 670 36.23 -2.77 -18.24
C HIS A 670 36.33 -4.10 -19.03
N ASN A 671 36.03 -5.26 -18.43
CA ASN A 671 35.98 -6.54 -19.14
C ASN A 671 34.68 -6.74 -19.96
N ARG A 672 33.73 -5.79 -19.89
CA ARG A 672 32.45 -5.80 -20.62
C ARG A 672 31.60 -7.07 -20.41
N LYS A 673 31.69 -7.65 -19.20
CA LYS A 673 30.90 -8.81 -18.75
C LYS A 673 29.86 -8.38 -17.71
N PRO A 674 28.68 -7.86 -18.12
CA PRO A 674 27.70 -7.34 -17.19
C PRO A 674 27.13 -8.44 -16.29
N ILE A 675 26.95 -8.11 -15.01
CA ILE A 675 26.40 -8.95 -13.95
C ILE A 675 25.00 -8.44 -13.62
N THR A 676 24.02 -9.35 -13.59
CA THR A 676 22.65 -9.05 -13.17
C THR A 676 22.55 -9.01 -11.64
N SER A 677 21.52 -8.35 -11.11
CA SER A 677 21.26 -8.30 -9.65
C SER A 677 21.20 -9.70 -9.01
N LYS A 678 20.49 -10.64 -9.65
CA LYS A 678 20.43 -12.06 -9.26
C LYS A 678 21.81 -12.73 -9.28
N SER A 679 22.60 -12.49 -10.32
CA SER A 679 23.93 -13.08 -10.43
C SER A 679 24.88 -12.53 -9.36
N LEU A 680 24.83 -11.22 -9.08
CA LEU A 680 25.60 -10.59 -8.01
C LEU A 680 25.22 -11.20 -6.65
N PHE A 681 23.92 -11.30 -6.34
CA PHE A 681 23.45 -11.95 -5.11
C PHE A 681 23.96 -13.41 -4.97
N VAL A 682 23.80 -14.23 -6.01
CA VAL A 682 24.24 -15.65 -5.97
C VAL A 682 25.76 -15.74 -5.80
N LYS A 683 26.53 -14.93 -6.54
CA LYS A 683 28.00 -14.90 -6.42
C LYS A 683 28.43 -14.47 -5.01
N SER A 684 27.80 -13.46 -4.43
CA SER A 684 28.06 -13.01 -3.06
C SER A 684 27.71 -14.07 -2.02
N MET A 685 26.59 -14.79 -2.17
CA MET A 685 26.22 -15.89 -1.27
C MET A 685 27.18 -17.08 -1.36
N ALA A 686 27.62 -17.45 -2.56
CA ALA A 686 28.57 -18.53 -2.77
C ALA A 686 29.95 -18.20 -2.18
N LEU A 687 30.48 -17.02 -2.50
CA LEU A 687 31.78 -16.57 -2.00
C LEU A 687 31.73 -16.25 -0.50
N GLY A 688 30.62 -15.71 0.01
CA GLY A 688 30.42 -15.46 1.44
C GLY A 688 30.38 -16.76 2.25
N SER A 689 29.83 -17.84 1.68
CA SER A 689 29.88 -19.18 2.29
C SER A 689 31.31 -19.71 2.41
N TYR A 690 32.14 -19.45 1.39
CA TYR A 690 33.56 -19.79 1.46
C TYR A 690 34.29 -18.99 2.55
N PHE A 691 34.11 -17.67 2.60
CA PHE A 691 34.73 -16.81 3.62
C PHE A 691 34.30 -17.16 5.03
N LYS A 692 33.02 -17.50 5.24
CA LYS A 692 32.52 -17.93 6.55
C LYS A 692 33.28 -19.14 7.10
N ASN A 693 33.65 -20.08 6.23
CA ASN A 693 34.30 -21.32 6.63
C ASN A 693 35.83 -21.22 6.64
N SER A 694 36.40 -20.36 5.79
CA SER A 694 37.85 -20.30 5.57
C SER A 694 38.55 -19.29 6.48
N GLU A 695 37.83 -18.26 6.93
CA GLU A 695 38.40 -17.20 7.75
C GLU A 695 37.71 -17.22 9.12
N ASN A 696 38.48 -17.41 10.20
CA ASN A 696 37.95 -17.38 11.56
C ASN A 696 37.75 -15.95 12.09
N GLU A 697 38.38 -14.96 11.46
CA GLU A 697 38.38 -13.57 11.92
C GLU A 697 37.24 -12.75 11.34
N ASN A 698 36.82 -11.72 12.08
CA ASN A 698 35.77 -10.81 11.63
C ASN A 698 36.29 -9.78 10.63
N TYR A 699 37.55 -9.36 10.73
CA TYR A 699 38.17 -8.35 9.88
C TYR A 699 38.91 -8.99 8.71
N VAL A 700 38.65 -8.53 7.49
CA VAL A 700 39.29 -9.06 6.27
C VAL A 700 39.81 -7.91 5.43
N GLY A 701 41.11 -7.87 5.17
CA GLY A 701 41.72 -6.84 4.33
C GLY A 701 41.39 -7.03 2.85
N LEU A 702 41.05 -5.94 2.16
CA LEU A 702 40.84 -5.91 0.72
C LEU A 702 41.83 -4.95 0.06
N LEU A 703 42.70 -5.50 -0.79
CA LEU A 703 43.65 -4.74 -1.61
C LEU A 703 43.31 -5.01 -3.08
N LEU A 704 42.25 -4.36 -3.58
CA LEU A 704 41.69 -4.62 -4.91
C LEU A 704 41.39 -3.32 -5.66
N PRO A 705 41.47 -3.33 -7.00
CA PRO A 705 41.11 -2.18 -7.82
C PRO A 705 39.59 -2.08 -7.97
N ASN A 706 39.14 -0.94 -8.49
CA ASN A 706 37.77 -0.77 -8.99
C ASN A 706 37.48 -1.77 -10.11
N SER A 707 36.72 -2.81 -9.78
CA SER A 707 36.42 -3.93 -10.67
C SER A 707 35.16 -4.65 -10.21
N ALA A 708 34.54 -5.42 -11.11
CA ALA A 708 33.37 -6.23 -10.72
C ALA A 708 33.75 -7.29 -9.67
N ALA A 709 34.97 -7.84 -9.73
CA ALA A 709 35.50 -8.76 -8.73
C ALA A 709 35.62 -8.11 -7.34
N GLY A 710 36.12 -6.87 -7.27
CA GLY A 710 36.19 -6.11 -6.02
C GLY A 710 34.82 -5.91 -5.38
N VAL A 711 33.81 -5.54 -6.18
CA VAL A 711 32.42 -5.37 -5.71
C VAL A 711 31.82 -6.70 -5.22
N VAL A 712 32.01 -7.79 -5.97
CA VAL A 712 31.50 -9.13 -5.59
C VAL A 712 32.13 -9.59 -4.27
N THR A 713 33.43 -9.39 -4.09
CA THR A 713 34.17 -9.74 -2.87
C THR A 713 33.72 -8.91 -1.68
N PHE A 714 33.57 -7.59 -1.84
CA PHE A 714 33.01 -6.72 -0.81
C PHE A 714 31.62 -7.20 -0.38
N MET A 715 30.70 -7.41 -1.33
CA MET A 715 29.34 -7.86 -1.05
C MET A 715 29.29 -9.29 -0.46
N ALA A 716 30.25 -10.14 -0.77
CA ALA A 716 30.36 -11.49 -0.18
C ALA A 716 30.75 -11.45 1.30
N LEU A 717 31.65 -10.55 1.69
CA LEU A 717 31.98 -10.31 3.10
C LEU A 717 30.78 -9.75 3.87
N GLN A 718 30.05 -8.80 3.26
CA GLN A 718 28.78 -8.31 3.83
C GLN A 718 27.75 -9.44 4.01
N ALA A 719 27.65 -10.37 3.05
CA ALA A 719 26.71 -11.49 3.09
C ALA A 719 26.98 -12.47 4.24
N CYS A 720 28.24 -12.62 4.66
CA CYS A 720 28.62 -13.49 5.78
C CYS A 720 28.88 -12.75 7.10
N GLY A 721 28.67 -11.43 7.16
CA GLY A 721 28.83 -10.63 8.37
C GLY A 721 30.28 -10.30 8.73
N LYS A 722 31.22 -10.41 7.79
CA LYS A 722 32.62 -10.00 7.97
C LYS A 722 32.81 -8.54 7.58
N ILE A 723 33.76 -7.88 8.22
CA ILE A 723 34.05 -6.45 8.10
C ILE A 723 35.23 -6.26 7.13
N PRO A 724 34.99 -5.72 5.92
CA PRO A 724 36.06 -5.42 4.98
C PRO A 724 36.89 -4.24 5.49
N CYS A 725 38.21 -4.40 5.46
CA CYS A 725 39.18 -3.35 5.73
C CYS A 725 39.79 -2.92 4.40
N MET A 726 39.38 -1.76 3.88
CA MET A 726 39.74 -1.35 2.52
C MET A 726 41.13 -0.70 2.50
N LEU A 727 42.11 -1.39 1.92
CA LEU A 727 43.51 -0.97 1.94
C LEU A 727 43.85 -0.09 0.73
N ASN A 728 44.54 1.02 0.99
CA ASN A 728 44.95 1.97 -0.03
C ASN A 728 46.32 1.58 -0.62
N PHE A 729 46.30 0.99 -1.81
CA PHE A 729 47.51 0.58 -2.54
C PHE A 729 48.43 1.74 -2.94
N SER A 730 47.98 2.99 -2.88
CA SER A 730 48.80 4.15 -3.26
C SER A 730 49.59 4.79 -2.10
N THR A 731 49.41 4.30 -0.86
CA THR A 731 50.05 4.89 0.34
C THR A 731 51.45 4.35 0.66
N GLY A 732 51.91 3.36 -0.10
CA GLY A 732 53.20 2.68 0.12
C GLY A 732 53.16 1.62 1.22
N ALA A 733 54.16 0.72 1.21
CA ALA A 733 54.20 -0.47 2.06
C ALA A 733 54.13 -0.18 3.56
N LYS A 734 54.92 0.79 4.05
CA LYS A 734 54.99 1.15 5.48
C LYS A 734 53.65 1.58 6.05
N ASN A 735 52.93 2.45 5.34
CA ASN A 735 51.61 2.92 5.75
C ASN A 735 50.59 1.79 5.71
N LEU A 736 50.69 0.90 4.72
CA LEU A 736 49.78 -0.22 4.57
C LEU A 736 49.95 -1.26 5.68
N VAL A 737 51.19 -1.55 6.09
CA VAL A 737 51.48 -2.37 7.28
C VAL A 737 50.94 -1.71 8.55
N ALA A 738 51.10 -0.39 8.70
CA ALA A 738 50.54 0.33 9.84
C ALA A 738 49.00 0.28 9.90
N CYS A 739 48.33 0.37 8.75
CA CYS A 739 46.88 0.17 8.65
C CYS A 739 46.46 -1.22 9.14
N CYS A 740 47.19 -2.26 8.73
CA CYS A 740 46.95 -3.63 9.21
C CYS A 740 47.25 -3.77 10.71
N GLY A 741 48.19 -3.02 11.28
CA GLY A 741 48.46 -3.04 12.72
C GLY A 741 47.38 -2.38 13.59
N ALA A 742 46.59 -1.45 13.04
CA ALA A 742 45.50 -0.79 13.77
C ALA A 742 44.25 -1.68 13.98
N VAL A 743 44.14 -2.77 13.23
CA VAL A 743 42.98 -3.66 13.20
C VAL A 743 43.47 -5.09 13.41
N PRO A 744 42.80 -5.94 14.20
CA PRO A 744 43.21 -7.33 14.37
C PRO A 744 42.80 -8.17 13.14
N LEU A 745 43.41 -7.89 11.98
CA LEU A 745 43.25 -8.63 10.72
C LEU A 745 44.52 -9.43 10.44
N ARG A 746 44.39 -10.69 9.99
CA ARG A 746 45.51 -11.54 9.57
C ARG A 746 45.51 -11.90 8.09
N VAL A 747 44.44 -11.58 7.37
CA VAL A 747 44.27 -12.01 5.97
C VAL A 747 43.91 -10.83 5.08
N VAL A 748 44.60 -10.73 3.95
CA VAL A 748 44.35 -9.75 2.89
C VAL A 748 44.05 -10.47 1.58
N TYR A 749 42.93 -10.13 0.95
CA TYR A 749 42.60 -10.60 -0.40
C TYR A 749 43.00 -9.59 -1.47
N THR A 750 43.63 -10.09 -2.53
CA THR A 750 44.02 -9.31 -3.71
C THR A 750 43.88 -10.13 -5.00
N SER A 751 44.31 -9.58 -6.14
CA SER A 751 44.34 -10.25 -7.45
C SER A 751 45.76 -10.25 -8.01
N ARG A 752 46.24 -11.39 -8.52
CA ARG A 752 47.57 -11.47 -9.14
C ARG A 752 47.70 -10.52 -10.32
N THR A 753 46.67 -10.52 -11.17
CA THR A 753 46.59 -9.63 -12.33
C THR A 753 46.70 -8.15 -11.91
N PHE A 754 46.10 -7.78 -10.78
CA PHE A 754 46.18 -6.42 -10.25
C PHE A 754 47.57 -6.08 -9.71
N ILE A 755 48.15 -6.98 -8.90
CA ILE A 755 49.48 -6.77 -8.32
C ILE A 755 50.55 -6.67 -9.42
N GLU A 756 50.51 -7.56 -10.41
CA GLU A 756 51.45 -7.57 -11.53
C GLU A 756 51.31 -6.32 -12.42
N LYS A 757 50.10 -6.00 -12.88
CA LYS A 757 49.87 -4.83 -13.76
C LYS A 757 50.10 -3.50 -13.05
N GLY A 758 49.89 -3.46 -11.74
CA GLY A 758 50.09 -2.27 -10.92
C GLY A 758 51.51 -2.10 -10.38
N GLY A 759 52.38 -3.11 -10.54
CA GLY A 759 53.74 -3.07 -9.98
C GLY A 759 53.77 -3.10 -8.45
N PHE A 760 52.84 -3.81 -7.81
CA PHE A 760 52.61 -3.77 -6.36
C PHE A 760 53.21 -4.94 -5.58
N SER A 761 54.11 -5.73 -6.17
CA SER A 761 54.70 -6.91 -5.50
C SER A 761 55.38 -6.57 -4.17
N ALA A 762 56.08 -5.43 -4.11
CA ALA A 762 56.70 -4.95 -2.88
C ALA A 762 55.68 -4.66 -1.75
N LEU A 763 54.42 -4.35 -2.08
CA LEU A 763 53.36 -4.17 -1.08
C LEU A 763 52.93 -5.52 -0.50
N THR A 764 52.80 -6.55 -1.33
CA THR A 764 52.42 -7.90 -0.88
C THR A 764 53.52 -8.57 -0.09
N ASP A 765 54.79 -8.33 -0.44
CA ASP A 765 55.93 -8.87 0.29
C ASP A 765 56.02 -8.24 1.69
N ALA A 766 55.91 -6.92 1.79
CA ALA A 766 55.91 -6.22 3.08
C ALA A 766 54.73 -6.64 3.99
N LEU A 767 53.56 -6.91 3.41
CA LEU A 767 52.43 -7.48 4.14
C LEU A 767 52.76 -8.87 4.69
N ALA A 768 53.32 -9.76 3.86
CA ALA A 768 53.70 -11.11 4.27
C ALA A 768 54.76 -11.10 5.38
N GLU A 769 55.76 -10.24 5.26
CA GLU A 769 56.81 -10.03 6.28
C GLU A 769 56.23 -9.54 7.62
N SER A 770 55.15 -8.75 7.59
CA SER A 770 54.44 -8.29 8.79
C SER A 770 53.53 -9.35 9.45
N GLY A 771 53.51 -10.58 8.92
CA GLY A 771 52.69 -11.68 9.43
C GLY A 771 51.27 -11.74 8.86
N ILE A 772 50.97 -10.97 7.81
CA ILE A 772 49.67 -10.97 7.13
C ILE A 772 49.67 -11.98 5.98
N THR A 773 48.70 -12.89 5.95
CA THR A 773 48.53 -13.86 4.86
C THR A 773 47.84 -13.20 3.66
N VAL A 774 48.56 -13.05 2.55
CA VAL A 774 48.01 -12.55 1.28
C VAL A 774 47.41 -13.71 0.48
N LYS A 775 46.12 -13.62 0.15
CA LYS A 775 45.37 -14.62 -0.64
C LYS A 775 44.90 -14.00 -1.97
N TYR A 776 44.98 -14.77 -3.05
CA TYR A 776 44.58 -14.32 -4.39
C TYR A 776 43.19 -14.81 -4.79
N LEU A 777 42.37 -13.94 -5.40
CA LEU A 777 41.01 -14.28 -5.82
C LEU A 777 40.98 -15.34 -6.92
N GLU A 778 42.00 -15.39 -7.78
CA GLU A 778 42.14 -16.39 -8.85
C GLU A 778 42.19 -17.83 -8.29
N ASP A 779 42.81 -18.01 -7.13
CA ASP A 779 42.95 -19.31 -6.46
C ASP A 779 41.64 -19.82 -5.83
N LEU A 780 40.60 -18.97 -5.79
CA LEU A 780 39.30 -19.31 -5.19
C LEU A 780 38.35 -19.99 -6.16
N GLN A 781 38.49 -19.79 -7.48
CA GLN A 781 37.53 -20.32 -8.47
C GLN A 781 37.40 -21.85 -8.44
N GLY A 782 38.49 -22.56 -8.13
CA GLY A 782 38.53 -24.02 -7.97
C GLY A 782 38.18 -24.53 -6.57
N LYS A 783 38.22 -23.67 -5.54
CA LYS A 783 37.97 -24.06 -4.13
C LYS A 783 36.50 -24.04 -3.74
N ILE A 784 35.64 -23.34 -4.50
CA ILE A 784 34.20 -23.29 -4.24
C ILE A 784 33.53 -24.54 -4.81
N SER A 785 33.08 -25.43 -3.91
CA SER A 785 32.42 -26.69 -4.28
C SER A 785 31.14 -26.49 -5.10
N THR A 786 30.83 -27.46 -5.97
CA THR A 786 29.59 -27.45 -6.77
C THR A 786 28.34 -27.38 -5.88
N PHE A 787 28.36 -28.07 -4.73
CA PHE A 787 27.29 -28.00 -3.73
C PHE A 787 27.07 -26.57 -3.22
N THR A 788 28.15 -25.81 -2.96
CA THR A 788 28.04 -24.41 -2.52
C THR A 788 27.43 -23.52 -3.60
N LYS A 789 27.80 -23.72 -4.86
CA LYS A 789 27.23 -22.98 -6.01
C LYS A 789 25.74 -23.26 -6.17
N VAL A 790 25.33 -24.54 -6.06
CA VAL A 790 23.92 -24.95 -6.13
C VAL A 790 23.13 -24.42 -4.93
N SER A 791 23.66 -24.54 -3.71
CA SER A 791 23.05 -23.98 -2.49
C SER A 791 22.86 -22.46 -2.60
N ALA A 792 23.85 -21.74 -3.13
CA ALA A 792 23.75 -20.32 -3.40
C ALA A 792 22.66 -20.00 -4.46
N LEU A 793 22.44 -20.86 -5.45
CA LEU A 793 21.32 -20.68 -6.39
C LEU A 793 19.96 -20.87 -5.68
N PHE A 794 19.83 -21.88 -4.82
CA PHE A 794 18.61 -22.11 -4.03
C PHE A 794 18.31 -20.99 -3.03
N SER A 795 19.32 -20.20 -2.62
CA SER A 795 19.12 -19.05 -1.74
C SER A 795 18.17 -18.00 -2.32
N LEU A 796 17.97 -17.97 -3.65
CA LEU A 796 17.00 -17.09 -4.31
C LEU A 796 15.54 -17.37 -3.94
N LEU A 797 15.21 -18.58 -3.51
CA LEU A 797 13.84 -18.94 -3.10
C LEU A 797 13.46 -18.25 -1.78
N LYS A 798 14.42 -18.11 -0.86
CA LYS A 798 14.21 -17.46 0.45
C LYS A 798 15.40 -16.57 0.83
N PRO A 799 15.63 -15.45 0.11
CA PRO A 799 16.85 -14.64 0.21
C PRO A 799 17.19 -14.21 1.63
N TYR A 800 16.20 -13.69 2.37
CA TYR A 800 16.41 -13.25 3.75
C TYR A 800 16.77 -14.37 4.71
N ARG A 801 16.14 -15.56 4.59
CA ARG A 801 16.45 -16.68 5.48
C ARG A 801 17.85 -17.23 5.19
N SER A 802 18.22 -17.33 3.92
CA SER A 802 19.55 -17.77 3.53
C SER A 802 20.63 -16.78 3.96
N TYR A 803 20.39 -15.48 3.78
CA TYR A 803 21.26 -14.43 4.29
C TYR A 803 21.41 -14.50 5.81
N GLN A 804 20.31 -14.57 6.57
CA GLN A 804 20.34 -14.69 8.03
C GLN A 804 21.13 -15.92 8.51
N LYS A 805 20.98 -17.06 7.84
CA LYS A 805 21.75 -18.26 8.15
C LYS A 805 23.25 -18.05 7.88
N LEU A 806 23.58 -17.35 6.80
CA LEU A 806 24.96 -17.09 6.42
C LEU A 806 25.63 -16.07 7.37
N CYS A 807 24.99 -14.94 7.67
CA CYS A 807 25.52 -13.95 8.61
C CYS A 807 25.33 -14.31 10.11
N GLY A 808 24.86 -15.53 10.42
CA GLY A 808 24.69 -15.97 11.82
C GLY A 808 23.61 -15.23 12.60
N GLY A 809 22.63 -14.65 11.91
CA GLY A 809 21.52 -13.90 12.53
C GLY A 809 21.81 -12.43 12.83
N GLN A 810 23.00 -11.92 12.51
CA GLN A 810 23.33 -10.50 12.63
C GLN A 810 22.50 -9.65 11.65
N LYS A 811 21.50 -8.95 12.18
CA LYS A 811 20.71 -7.91 11.50
C LYS A 811 20.92 -6.53 12.12
N ASN A 812 22.04 -6.34 12.82
CA ASN A 812 22.30 -5.10 13.53
C ASN A 812 22.84 -4.05 12.54
N SER A 813 22.04 -3.04 12.20
CA SER A 813 22.51 -1.94 11.34
C SER A 813 23.57 -1.08 12.01
N ASP A 814 23.59 -1.04 13.36
CA ASP A 814 24.56 -0.29 14.14
C ASP A 814 25.91 -1.04 14.26
N ALA A 815 26.02 -2.26 13.71
CA ALA A 815 27.28 -3.01 13.67
C ALA A 815 28.24 -2.42 12.61
N PRO A 816 29.58 -2.56 12.81
CA PRO A 816 30.57 -2.15 11.81
C PRO A 816 30.34 -2.83 10.46
N ALA A 817 30.28 -2.04 9.40
CA ALA A 817 30.11 -2.51 8.03
C ALA A 817 31.42 -2.51 7.25
N VAL A 818 32.27 -1.50 7.46
CA VAL A 818 33.53 -1.34 6.73
C VAL A 818 34.51 -0.47 7.53
N ILE A 819 35.80 -0.72 7.34
CA ILE A 819 36.88 0.14 7.82
C ILE A 819 37.58 0.77 6.61
N LEU A 820 37.68 2.09 6.61
CA LEU A 820 38.38 2.87 5.60
C LEU A 820 39.57 3.58 6.24
N PHE A 821 40.75 3.48 5.63
CA PHE A 821 41.94 4.13 6.18
C PHE A 821 42.12 5.53 5.62
N THR A 822 42.32 6.50 6.51
CA THR A 822 42.61 7.89 6.15
C THR A 822 44.05 8.22 6.52
N SER A 823 44.77 8.86 5.59
CA SER A 823 46.04 9.50 5.88
C SER A 823 45.73 10.82 6.60
N GLY A 824 45.82 10.81 7.93
CA GLY A 824 45.79 12.04 8.71
C GLY A 824 46.89 12.98 8.24
N SER A 825 46.63 14.28 8.27
CA SER A 825 47.52 15.31 7.72
C SER A 825 48.94 15.32 8.32
N GLU A 826 49.20 14.60 9.42
CA GLU A 826 50.43 14.70 10.24
C GLU A 826 50.74 13.40 11.05
N GLY A 827 50.21 12.22 10.71
CA GLY A 827 50.44 11.01 11.53
C GLY A 827 50.11 9.65 10.88
N LEU A 828 50.34 8.56 11.62
CA LEU A 828 50.02 7.19 11.18
C LEU A 828 48.55 7.07 10.73
N PRO A 829 48.26 6.27 9.68
CA PRO A 829 46.89 6.12 9.17
C PRO A 829 45.91 5.66 10.26
N LYS A 830 44.71 6.22 10.25
CA LYS A 830 43.62 5.84 11.16
C LYS A 830 42.55 5.08 10.41
N GLY A 831 42.06 3.99 11.00
CA GLY A 831 40.91 3.25 10.48
C GLY A 831 39.61 3.92 10.89
N VAL A 832 38.87 4.48 9.94
CA VAL A 832 37.52 5.02 10.16
C VAL A 832 36.53 3.86 10.13
N VAL A 833 35.86 3.62 11.25
CA VAL A 833 34.86 2.55 11.38
C VAL A 833 33.48 3.09 11.05
N LEU A 834 32.88 2.60 9.96
CA LEU A 834 31.53 2.95 9.55
C LEU A 834 30.58 1.78 9.80
N SER A 835 29.45 2.05 10.47
CA SER A 835 28.36 1.08 10.61
C SER A 835 27.55 0.97 9.32
N HIS A 836 26.69 -0.07 9.22
CA HIS A 836 25.75 -0.16 8.10
C HIS A 836 24.81 1.05 8.09
N ARG A 837 24.33 1.46 9.27
CA ARG A 837 23.46 2.63 9.45
C ARG A 837 24.11 3.92 8.98
N ASN A 838 25.41 4.13 9.24
CA ASN A 838 26.09 5.34 8.80
C ASN A 838 26.04 5.50 7.28
N ILE A 839 26.35 4.42 6.56
CA ILE A 839 26.38 4.41 5.10
C ILE A 839 24.97 4.48 4.51
N GLU A 840 24.02 3.70 5.03
CA GLU A 840 22.64 3.74 4.56
C GLU A 840 22.00 5.11 4.78
N THR A 841 22.25 5.74 5.93
CA THR A 841 21.77 7.09 6.21
C THR A 841 22.31 8.07 5.17
N ASN A 842 23.61 8.03 4.87
CA ASN A 842 24.19 8.96 3.88
C ASN A 842 23.63 8.75 2.46
N ILE A 843 23.40 7.49 2.07
CA ILE A 843 22.75 7.15 0.80
C ILE A 843 21.35 7.75 0.72
N VAL A 844 20.53 7.57 1.77
CA VAL A 844 19.15 8.05 1.80
C VAL A 844 19.10 9.59 1.85
N GLN A 845 19.99 10.20 2.62
CA GLN A 845 20.18 11.64 2.67
C GLN A 845 20.44 12.23 1.28
N LEU A 846 21.33 11.60 0.50
CA LEU A 846 21.57 11.99 -0.90
C LEU A 846 20.33 11.78 -1.77
N GLN A 847 19.64 10.64 -1.66
CA GLN A 847 18.39 10.38 -2.41
C GLN A 847 17.23 11.32 -2.04
N ALA A 848 17.28 11.96 -0.87
CA ALA A 848 16.27 12.92 -0.45
C ALA A 848 16.41 14.26 -1.19
N VAL A 849 17.62 14.62 -1.61
CA VAL A 849 17.92 15.93 -2.21
C VAL A 849 18.38 15.86 -3.67
N LEU A 850 18.88 14.71 -4.12
CA LEU A 850 19.24 14.45 -5.51
C LEU A 850 18.26 13.43 -6.13
N PRO A 851 17.66 13.73 -7.30
CA PRO A 851 16.62 12.91 -7.91
C PRO A 851 17.18 11.70 -8.69
N PHE A 852 18.00 10.90 -8.02
CA PHE A 852 18.51 9.64 -8.56
C PHE A 852 17.37 8.64 -8.75
N SER A 853 17.39 7.94 -9.89
CA SER A 853 16.44 6.88 -10.23
C SER A 853 17.18 5.61 -10.57
N MET A 854 16.59 4.43 -10.37
CA MET A 854 17.17 3.15 -10.85
C MET A 854 17.35 3.03 -12.37
N LEU A 855 16.82 4.00 -13.12
CA LEU A 855 17.11 4.17 -14.54
C LEU A 855 18.49 4.79 -14.80
N ASP A 856 19.09 5.42 -13.80
CA ASP A 856 20.42 5.99 -13.88
C ASP A 856 21.51 4.92 -13.90
N SER A 857 22.67 5.33 -14.44
CA SER A 857 23.90 4.54 -14.52
C SER A 857 25.07 5.40 -14.03
N VAL A 858 25.80 4.90 -13.04
CA VAL A 858 26.98 5.56 -12.48
C VAL A 858 28.23 5.04 -13.17
N PHE A 859 29.07 5.96 -13.63
CA PHE A 859 30.45 5.64 -14.00
C PHE A 859 31.36 5.87 -12.78
N ASN A 860 31.89 4.78 -12.21
CA ASN A 860 32.73 4.86 -11.03
C ASN A 860 34.21 4.57 -11.35
N SER A 861 34.95 5.63 -11.60
CA SER A 861 36.42 5.63 -11.63
C SER A 861 37.06 5.96 -10.29
N MET A 862 36.26 6.33 -9.28
CA MET A 862 36.75 6.77 -7.97
C MET A 862 37.09 5.56 -7.07
N PRO A 863 38.28 5.50 -6.45
CA PRO A 863 38.70 4.27 -5.78
C PRO A 863 37.81 3.82 -4.63
N MET A 864 37.45 2.53 -4.58
CA MET A 864 36.60 1.96 -3.52
C MET A 864 37.27 1.89 -2.13
N PHE A 865 38.58 2.08 -2.02
CA PHE A 865 39.23 2.25 -0.72
C PHE A 865 39.05 3.67 -0.13
N HIS A 866 38.43 4.58 -0.89
CA HIS A 866 37.94 5.86 -0.41
C HIS A 866 36.41 5.84 -0.29
N SER A 867 35.89 6.50 0.74
CA SER A 867 34.45 6.61 1.01
C SER A 867 33.66 7.21 -0.15
N PHE A 868 34.25 8.14 -0.92
CA PHE A 868 33.59 8.72 -2.08
C PHE A 868 33.39 7.70 -3.21
N GLY A 869 34.40 6.88 -3.51
CA GLY A 869 34.30 5.81 -4.49
C GLY A 869 33.48 4.60 -4.00
N LEU A 870 33.56 4.29 -2.70
CA LEU A 870 32.78 3.20 -2.10
C LEU A 870 31.31 3.56 -1.95
N THR A 871 30.98 4.59 -1.18
CA THR A 871 29.59 4.89 -0.85
C THR A 871 28.87 5.53 -2.03
N ALA A 872 29.34 6.66 -2.56
CA ALA A 872 28.65 7.35 -3.66
C ALA A 872 28.84 6.61 -5.00
N GLY A 873 30.06 6.14 -5.27
CA GLY A 873 30.38 5.48 -6.54
C GLY A 873 29.84 4.05 -6.68
N THR A 874 29.72 3.28 -5.59
CA THR A 874 29.40 1.84 -5.66
C THR A 874 28.15 1.46 -4.86
N LEU A 875 28.05 1.82 -3.59
CA LEU A 875 26.96 1.35 -2.73
C LEU A 875 25.65 2.07 -3.02
N LEU A 876 25.68 3.40 -3.23
CA LEU A 876 24.54 4.19 -3.68
C LEU A 876 23.88 3.57 -4.93
N PRO A 877 24.59 3.32 -6.05
CA PRO A 877 23.94 2.71 -7.20
C PRO A 877 23.40 1.30 -6.93
N LEU A 878 24.14 0.44 -6.22
CA LEU A 878 23.71 -0.94 -5.97
C LEU A 878 22.50 -1.04 -5.03
N ILE A 879 22.47 -0.23 -3.98
CA ILE A 879 21.37 -0.20 -3.01
C ILE A 879 20.13 0.46 -3.62
N THR A 880 20.29 1.41 -4.53
CA THR A 880 19.14 2.09 -5.16
C THR A 880 18.68 1.46 -6.47
N GLY A 881 19.40 0.45 -6.97
CA GLY A 881 19.03 -0.34 -8.15
C GLY A 881 19.50 0.23 -9.49
N MET A 882 20.36 1.24 -9.44
CA MET A 882 21.05 1.82 -10.61
C MET A 882 22.11 0.86 -11.14
N LYS A 883 22.49 1.03 -12.40
CA LYS A 883 23.67 0.36 -12.95
C LYS A 883 24.92 1.06 -12.45
N VAL A 884 25.98 0.33 -12.12
CA VAL A 884 27.32 0.87 -11.91
C VAL A 884 28.31 0.25 -12.89
N PHE A 885 29.13 1.09 -13.51
CA PHE A 885 30.26 0.70 -14.33
C PHE A 885 31.55 1.00 -13.58
N MET A 886 32.34 -0.03 -13.28
CA MET A 886 33.58 0.08 -12.50
C MET A 886 34.79 0.26 -13.42
N TYR A 887 35.55 1.32 -13.20
CA TYR A 887 36.78 1.61 -13.94
C TYR A 887 37.98 1.77 -12.99
N PRO A 888 39.14 1.14 -13.28
CA PRO A 888 40.22 0.96 -12.30
C PRO A 888 40.97 2.24 -11.91
N SER A 889 40.96 3.29 -12.73
CA SER A 889 41.75 4.49 -12.49
C SER A 889 41.04 5.76 -12.97
N PRO A 890 40.93 6.80 -12.13
CA PRO A 890 40.40 8.09 -12.55
C PRO A 890 41.40 8.90 -13.38
N LEU A 891 42.67 8.52 -13.42
CA LEU A 891 43.76 9.25 -14.09
C LEU A 891 43.78 9.04 -15.61
N HIS A 892 43.00 8.09 -16.14
CA HIS A 892 42.96 7.84 -17.58
C HIS A 892 42.05 8.85 -18.30
N TYR A 893 42.46 10.13 -18.32
CA TYR A 893 41.62 11.26 -18.74
C TYR A 893 41.05 11.16 -20.15
N LYS A 894 41.72 10.43 -21.06
CA LYS A 894 41.23 10.17 -22.43
C LYS A 894 40.20 9.03 -22.51
N ASN A 895 40.37 7.99 -21.70
CA ASN A 895 39.54 6.78 -21.78
C ASN A 895 38.22 6.94 -21.03
N VAL A 896 38.23 7.68 -19.92
CA VAL A 896 37.04 7.86 -19.07
C VAL A 896 35.88 8.51 -19.85
N PRO A 897 36.04 9.66 -20.54
CA PRO A 897 34.97 10.26 -21.33
C PRO A 897 34.39 9.33 -22.41
N LEU A 898 35.26 8.64 -23.15
CA LEU A 898 34.83 7.69 -24.19
C LEU A 898 33.99 6.54 -23.60
N LEU A 899 34.39 6.01 -22.44
CA LEU A 899 33.65 4.95 -21.79
C LEU A 899 32.37 5.44 -21.10
N VAL A 900 32.32 6.70 -20.64
CA VAL A 900 31.08 7.34 -20.17
C VAL A 900 30.05 7.34 -21.30
N TYR A 901 30.47 7.75 -22.51
CA TYR A 901 29.65 7.70 -23.71
C TYR A 901 29.20 6.28 -24.05
N ASP A 902 30.14 5.35 -24.19
CA ASP A 902 29.87 3.95 -24.57
C ASP A 902 28.93 3.21 -23.60
N THR A 903 28.93 3.62 -22.34
CA THR A 903 28.13 3.00 -21.29
C THR A 903 26.79 3.69 -21.05
N ASN A 904 26.53 4.82 -21.72
CA ASN A 904 25.39 5.71 -21.47
C ASN A 904 25.26 6.06 -19.98
N SER A 905 26.39 6.39 -19.36
CA SER A 905 26.41 6.73 -17.95
C SER A 905 25.74 8.09 -17.73
N THR A 906 24.84 8.16 -16.75
CA THR A 906 24.06 9.35 -16.43
C THR A 906 24.61 10.11 -15.23
N ALA A 907 25.51 9.52 -14.45
CA ALA A 907 26.12 10.13 -13.29
C ALA A 907 27.63 9.87 -13.22
N ILE A 908 28.38 10.92 -12.90
CA ILE A 908 29.84 10.89 -12.68
C ILE A 908 30.15 11.59 -11.35
N PHE A 909 31.06 10.99 -10.59
CA PHE A 909 31.61 11.51 -9.35
C PHE A 909 33.11 11.75 -9.53
N GLY A 910 33.63 12.90 -9.11
CA GLY A 910 35.05 13.22 -9.28
C GLY A 910 35.53 14.35 -8.38
N THR A 911 36.84 14.58 -8.34
CA THR A 911 37.42 15.81 -7.80
C THR A 911 37.49 16.87 -8.90
N ASP A 912 37.74 18.13 -8.52
CA ASP A 912 38.00 19.21 -9.49
C ASP A 912 39.08 18.80 -10.50
N THR A 913 40.20 18.29 -10.00
CA THR A 913 41.34 17.81 -10.81
C THR A 913 40.91 16.79 -11.87
N PHE A 914 40.14 15.76 -11.49
CA PHE A 914 39.71 14.73 -12.43
C PHE A 914 38.68 15.24 -13.43
N LEU A 915 37.70 16.03 -12.96
CA LEU A 915 36.67 16.58 -13.83
C LEU A 915 37.28 17.56 -14.85
N ARG A 916 38.27 18.36 -14.45
CA ARG A 916 39.02 19.22 -15.37
C ARG A 916 39.74 18.39 -16.43
N GLY A 917 40.47 17.35 -16.01
CA GLY A 917 41.16 16.45 -16.95
C GLY A 917 40.20 15.76 -17.92
N TYR A 918 39.05 15.28 -17.45
CA TYR A 918 38.03 14.69 -18.35
C TYR A 918 37.51 15.71 -19.36
N ALA A 919 37.22 16.93 -18.93
CA ALA A 919 36.71 17.96 -19.82
C ALA A 919 37.73 18.42 -20.87
N GLU A 920 39.03 18.37 -20.59
CA GLU A 920 40.08 18.69 -21.59
C GLU A 920 40.06 17.72 -22.77
N TYR A 921 40.06 16.43 -22.48
CA TYR A 921 40.21 15.39 -23.50
C TYR A 921 38.90 14.91 -24.11
N ALA A 922 37.76 15.10 -23.44
CA ALA A 922 36.46 14.68 -23.94
C ALA A 922 36.05 15.42 -25.22
N HIS A 923 35.39 14.73 -26.13
CA HIS A 923 34.60 15.38 -27.18
C HIS A 923 33.32 15.99 -26.56
N PRO A 924 32.79 17.14 -27.03
CA PRO A 924 31.56 17.74 -26.49
C PRO A 924 30.35 16.79 -26.41
N TYR A 925 30.31 15.77 -27.27
CA TYR A 925 29.24 14.78 -27.28
C TYR A 925 29.44 13.59 -26.32
N ASP A 926 30.63 13.41 -25.74
CA ASP A 926 30.91 12.25 -24.86
C ASP A 926 30.03 12.24 -23.60
N MET A 927 29.56 13.42 -23.18
CA MET A 927 28.75 13.61 -21.97
C MET A 927 27.24 13.67 -22.25
N TYR A 928 26.76 13.32 -23.45
CA TYR A 928 25.36 13.58 -23.87
C TYR A 928 24.28 12.96 -22.96
N ALA A 929 24.57 11.81 -22.34
CA ALA A 929 23.65 11.11 -21.44
C ALA A 929 23.78 11.56 -19.97
N VAL A 930 24.82 12.32 -19.64
CA VAL A 930 25.16 12.70 -18.27
C VAL A 930 24.17 13.73 -17.75
N ARG A 931 23.54 13.40 -16.62
CA ARG A 931 22.56 14.23 -15.89
C ARG A 931 23.14 14.81 -14.61
N PHE A 932 24.09 14.10 -13.99
CA PHE A 932 24.66 14.47 -12.70
C PHE A 932 26.19 14.42 -12.77
N VAL A 933 26.82 15.55 -12.46
CA VAL A 933 28.26 15.63 -12.22
C VAL A 933 28.43 16.23 -10.85
N VAL A 934 28.91 15.41 -9.90
CA VAL A 934 29.11 15.88 -8.52
C VAL A 934 30.60 15.92 -8.25
N SER A 935 31.08 17.11 -7.88
CA SER A 935 32.47 17.33 -7.46
C SER A 935 32.58 17.26 -5.94
N GLY A 936 33.62 16.59 -5.45
CA GLY A 936 33.89 16.52 -4.01
C GLY A 936 35.31 16.09 -3.70
N GLY A 937 35.71 16.28 -2.45
CA GLY A 937 37.04 15.94 -1.95
C GLY A 937 38.11 17.02 -2.18
N GLU A 938 37.87 17.99 -3.05
CA GLU A 938 38.67 19.20 -3.30
C GLU A 938 37.73 20.38 -3.54
N LYS A 939 38.24 21.60 -3.36
CA LYS A 939 37.51 22.82 -3.73
C LYS A 939 37.31 22.85 -5.25
N LEU A 940 36.08 23.09 -5.69
CA LEU A 940 35.77 23.20 -7.11
C LEU A 940 36.25 24.56 -7.65
N LYS A 941 37.04 24.55 -8.73
CA LYS A 941 37.58 25.76 -9.36
C LYS A 941 36.60 26.35 -10.36
N GLU A 942 36.64 27.67 -10.50
CA GLU A 942 35.70 28.39 -11.36
C GLU A 942 35.91 28.06 -12.84
N GLU A 943 37.17 27.85 -13.22
CA GLU A 943 37.60 27.47 -14.56
C GLU A 943 37.01 26.11 -14.97
N THR A 944 37.00 25.14 -14.05
CA THR A 944 36.39 23.82 -14.27
C THR A 944 34.87 23.94 -14.47
N VAL A 945 34.21 24.77 -13.65
CA VAL A 945 32.75 25.02 -13.78
C VAL A 945 32.42 25.63 -15.14
N ASN A 946 33.16 26.67 -15.56
CA ASN A 946 32.95 27.32 -16.85
C ASN A 946 33.18 26.33 -18.00
N LEU A 947 34.29 25.59 -17.97
CA LEU A 947 34.61 24.62 -19.02
C LEU A 947 33.51 23.56 -19.20
N TRP A 948 32.99 22.99 -18.11
CA TRP A 948 31.93 21.99 -18.19
C TRP A 948 30.61 22.58 -18.68
N ASN A 949 30.27 23.79 -18.22
CA ASN A 949 29.06 24.49 -18.65
C ASN A 949 29.13 24.85 -20.14
N ASP A 950 30.26 25.38 -20.61
CA ASP A 950 30.41 25.87 -21.98
C ASP A 950 30.57 24.72 -22.98
N LYS A 951 31.30 23.66 -22.60
CA LYS A 951 31.58 22.51 -23.49
C LYS A 951 30.45 21.48 -23.54
N PHE A 952 29.76 21.23 -22.42
CA PHE A 952 28.75 20.17 -22.31
C PHE A 952 27.35 20.68 -21.97
N GLY A 953 27.18 21.93 -21.54
CA GLY A 953 25.91 22.44 -21.00
C GLY A 953 25.56 21.83 -19.63
N ILE A 954 26.54 21.27 -18.91
CA ILE A 954 26.31 20.53 -17.67
C ILE A 954 26.83 21.34 -16.48
N ARG A 955 25.95 21.53 -15.49
CA ARG A 955 26.30 22.14 -14.21
C ARG A 955 26.93 21.10 -13.29
N ILE A 956 28.11 21.43 -12.76
CA ILE A 956 28.75 20.66 -11.69
C ILE A 956 28.10 21.02 -10.35
N LEU A 957 27.72 20.00 -9.58
CA LEU A 957 27.20 20.12 -8.22
C LEU A 957 28.35 19.90 -7.23
N GLU A 958 28.82 20.96 -6.59
CA GLU A 958 29.86 20.86 -5.56
C GLU A 958 29.27 20.29 -4.26
N GLY A 959 29.94 19.31 -3.67
CA GLY A 959 29.63 18.75 -2.36
C GLY A 959 30.86 18.62 -1.48
N TYR A 960 30.62 18.65 -0.17
CA TYR A 960 31.65 18.57 0.86
C TYR A 960 31.37 17.39 1.80
N GLY A 961 32.45 16.80 2.30
CA GLY A 961 32.36 15.59 3.10
C GLY A 961 33.71 15.07 3.58
N ALA A 962 33.65 14.15 4.53
CA ALA A 962 34.80 13.45 5.09
C ALA A 962 34.50 11.94 5.13
N THR A 963 35.52 11.10 5.25
CA THR A 963 35.30 9.64 5.35
C THR A 963 34.46 9.30 6.60
N GLU A 964 34.68 10.07 7.65
CA GLU A 964 34.03 10.03 8.96
C GLU A 964 32.54 10.37 8.93
N THR A 965 32.02 10.86 7.80
CA THR A 965 30.60 11.22 7.61
C THR A 965 29.92 10.45 6.47
N ALA A 966 30.56 9.38 6.02
CA ALA A 966 30.06 8.34 5.11
C ALA A 966 29.62 8.66 3.65
N PRO A 967 30.17 9.60 2.86
CA PRO A 967 31.04 10.72 3.19
C PRO A 967 30.36 12.09 3.20
N VAL A 968 29.18 12.26 2.58
CA VAL A 968 28.71 13.60 2.20
C VAL A 968 28.08 14.32 3.39
N ILE A 969 28.49 15.56 3.65
CA ILE A 969 27.93 16.45 4.67
C ILE A 969 26.96 17.43 4.02
N SER A 970 27.35 18.03 2.90
CA SER A 970 26.56 19.03 2.20
C SER A 970 26.74 18.91 0.69
N VAL A 971 25.74 19.33 -0.07
CA VAL A 971 25.80 19.27 -1.53
C VAL A 971 24.92 20.33 -2.18
N ASN A 972 25.42 20.92 -3.26
CA ASN A 972 24.59 21.71 -4.16
C ASN A 972 23.61 20.80 -4.90
N THR A 973 22.41 21.30 -5.12
CA THR A 973 21.37 20.58 -5.89
C THR A 973 20.79 21.48 -6.96
N ASN A 974 20.04 20.91 -7.90
CA ASN A 974 19.36 21.72 -8.91
C ASN A 974 18.33 22.69 -8.30
N MET A 975 17.78 22.39 -7.11
CA MET A 975 16.83 23.25 -6.40
C MET A 975 17.52 24.26 -5.48
N HIS A 976 18.61 23.85 -4.82
CA HIS A 976 19.39 24.69 -3.92
C HIS A 976 20.83 24.74 -4.44
N TYR A 977 21.07 25.69 -5.34
CA TYR A 977 22.38 25.90 -5.96
C TYR A 977 22.88 27.30 -5.63
N LYS A 978 24.10 27.38 -5.10
CA LYS A 978 24.83 28.64 -4.97
C LYS A 978 26.28 28.39 -5.38
N ARG A 979 26.75 29.15 -6.37
CA ARG A 979 28.13 29.06 -6.88
C ARG A 979 29.14 29.34 -5.75
N ASN A 980 30.29 28.69 -5.79
CA ASN A 980 31.38 28.84 -4.80
C ASN A 980 30.95 28.51 -3.36
N THR A 981 30.07 27.51 -3.22
CA THR A 981 29.61 26.97 -1.93
C THR A 981 29.65 25.46 -1.97
N ALA A 982 29.77 24.84 -0.81
CA ALA A 982 29.63 23.40 -0.65
C ALA A 982 28.16 22.92 -0.57
N GLY A 983 27.21 23.79 -0.93
CA GLY A 983 25.77 23.51 -0.81
C GLY A 983 25.25 23.56 0.62
N CYS A 984 24.03 23.05 0.80
CA CYS A 984 23.37 22.98 2.10
C CYS A 984 23.67 21.64 2.79
N PRO A 985 23.69 21.57 4.14
CA PRO A 985 23.76 20.32 4.88
C PRO A 985 22.69 19.32 4.43
N LEU A 986 23.05 18.04 4.37
CA LEU A 986 22.09 16.99 4.08
C LEU A 986 21.04 16.88 5.21
N PRO A 987 19.81 16.41 4.92
CA PRO A 987 18.76 16.32 5.93
C PRO A 987 19.16 15.44 7.12
N GLY A 988 18.94 15.93 8.33
CA GLY A 988 19.32 15.22 9.56
C GLY A 988 20.78 15.42 10.00
N ILE A 989 21.56 16.22 9.29
CA ILE A 989 22.87 16.69 9.76
C ILE A 989 22.69 18.01 10.52
N GLU A 990 23.17 18.03 11.75
CA GLU A 990 23.33 19.23 12.55
C GLU A 990 24.73 19.80 12.35
N THR A 991 24.82 21.12 12.31
CA THR A 991 26.09 21.86 12.14
C THR A 991 26.29 22.83 13.28
N ARG A 992 27.54 23.03 13.68
CA ARG A 992 27.96 24.00 14.69
C ARG A 992 29.28 24.63 14.24
N LEU A 993 29.39 25.95 14.35
CA LEU A 993 30.64 26.67 14.14
C LEU A 993 31.22 27.05 15.50
N GLU A 994 32.42 26.57 15.80
CA GLU A 994 33.18 26.95 16.99
C GLU A 994 34.12 28.12 16.64
N PRO A 995 34.03 29.29 17.32
CA PRO A 995 34.92 30.42 17.05
C PRO A 995 36.39 30.06 17.26
N ILE A 996 37.26 30.56 16.37
CA ILE A 996 38.73 30.36 16.48
C ILE A 996 39.40 31.71 16.71
N PRO A 997 40.24 31.86 17.77
CA PRO A 997 41.00 33.08 18.00
C PRO A 997 41.85 33.47 16.78
N GLY A 998 41.75 34.73 16.34
CA GLY A 998 42.48 35.25 15.17
C GLY A 998 41.75 35.10 13.83
N ILE A 999 40.55 34.49 13.79
CA ILE A 999 39.69 34.44 12.61
C ILE A 999 38.41 35.22 12.92
N SER A 1000 38.22 36.38 12.27
CA SER A 1000 37.06 37.25 12.51
C SER A 1000 35.79 36.81 11.79
N GLU A 1001 35.92 36.15 10.64
CA GLU A 1001 34.79 35.63 9.85
C GLU A 1001 34.91 34.11 9.66
N GLY A 1002 34.01 33.36 10.29
CA GLY A 1002 33.95 31.89 10.22
C GLY A 1002 34.41 31.20 11.49
N GLY A 1003 34.15 29.90 11.56
CA GLY A 1003 34.49 29.07 12.71
C GLY A 1003 34.83 27.64 12.29
N ARG A 1004 35.37 26.88 13.23
CA ARG A 1004 35.64 25.46 13.05
C ARG A 1004 34.33 24.70 12.90
N LEU A 1005 34.19 23.96 11.81
CA LEU A 1005 32.96 23.24 11.51
C LEU A 1005 32.91 21.91 12.27
N TRP A 1006 31.86 21.77 13.06
CA TRP A 1006 31.49 20.54 13.74
C TRP A 1006 30.16 20.03 13.18
N VAL A 1007 30.05 18.72 13.02
CA VAL A 1007 28.84 18.07 12.48
C VAL A 1007 28.38 16.90 13.35
N ARG A 1008 27.07 16.67 13.41
CA ARG A 1008 26.45 15.54 14.08
C ARG A 1008 25.32 14.97 13.24
N GLY A 1009 25.21 13.65 13.18
CA GLY A 1009 24.14 12.96 12.46
C GLY A 1009 24.34 11.45 12.46
N ASP A 1010 23.33 10.70 12.03
CA ASP A 1010 23.36 9.23 11.96
C ASP A 1010 24.37 8.70 10.91
N ASN A 1011 24.88 9.57 10.02
CA ASN A 1011 25.94 9.27 9.07
C ASN A 1011 27.37 9.42 9.64
N VAL A 1012 27.52 9.96 10.85
CA VAL A 1012 28.83 10.10 11.52
C VAL A 1012 29.34 8.74 11.99
N MET A 1013 30.63 8.48 11.73
CA MET A 1013 31.32 7.23 12.03
C MET A 1013 31.15 6.75 13.48
N MET A 1014 31.40 5.46 13.69
CA MET A 1014 31.46 4.88 15.03
C MET A 1014 32.68 5.37 15.82
N GLY A 1015 33.79 5.62 15.14
CA GLY A 1015 35.04 6.05 15.75
C GLY A 1015 36.27 5.65 14.93
N TYR A 1016 37.45 5.97 15.47
CA TYR A 1016 38.73 5.60 14.89
C TYR A 1016 39.29 4.31 15.50
N LEU A 1017 39.98 3.52 14.69
CA LEU A 1017 40.93 2.48 15.10
C LEU A 1017 42.34 3.01 14.84
N ARG A 1018 43.23 2.81 15.81
CA ARG A 1018 44.58 3.36 15.79
C ARG A 1018 45.60 2.30 16.18
N ALA A 1019 46.81 2.42 15.64
CA ALA A 1019 47.88 1.45 15.86
C ALA A 1019 48.44 1.46 17.31
N ASP A 1020 48.29 2.56 18.03
CA ASP A 1020 48.66 2.71 19.45
C ASP A 1020 47.64 2.09 20.41
N ASN A 1021 46.38 1.91 19.97
CA ASN A 1021 45.36 1.17 20.70
C ASN A 1021 44.58 0.21 19.77
N PRO A 1022 45.22 -0.87 19.29
CA PRO A 1022 44.66 -1.75 18.26
C PRO A 1022 43.33 -2.38 18.66
N GLY A 1023 42.38 -2.38 17.72
CA GLY A 1023 41.08 -3.06 17.91
C GLY A 1023 40.08 -2.35 18.82
N VAL A 1024 40.42 -1.20 19.41
CA VAL A 1024 39.52 -0.41 20.25
C VAL A 1024 39.00 0.79 19.47
N ILE A 1025 37.68 0.91 19.33
CA ILE A 1025 37.04 2.03 18.64
C ILE A 1025 37.04 3.25 19.56
N ASP A 1026 37.65 4.34 19.08
CA ASP A 1026 37.71 5.68 19.70
C ASP A 1026 36.59 6.58 19.14
N PRO A 1027 35.41 6.67 19.79
CA PRO A 1027 34.25 7.38 19.25
C PRO A 1027 34.38 8.91 19.38
N PRO A 1028 33.72 9.70 18.51
CA PRO A 1028 33.63 11.14 18.69
C PRO A 1028 32.93 11.53 20.00
N ALA A 1029 33.45 12.54 20.71
CA ALA A 1029 32.84 13.08 21.92
C ALA A 1029 31.44 13.65 21.62
N ASP A 1030 30.44 13.28 22.42
CA ASP A 1030 29.03 13.69 22.27
C ASP A 1030 28.44 13.49 20.86
N LYS A 1031 28.99 12.55 20.08
CA LYS A 1031 28.67 12.29 18.67
C LYS A 1031 28.95 13.46 17.71
N TRP A 1032 29.63 14.50 18.18
CA TRP A 1032 30.07 15.61 17.34
C TRP A 1032 31.41 15.28 16.70
N TYR A 1033 31.44 15.29 15.38
CA TYR A 1033 32.67 15.15 14.61
C TYR A 1033 33.21 16.53 14.24
N ASP A 1034 34.46 16.76 14.60
CA ASP A 1034 35.26 17.91 14.21
C ASP A 1034 35.84 17.67 12.81
N THR A 1035 35.42 18.46 11.83
CA THR A 1035 35.90 18.28 10.47
C THR A 1035 37.33 18.78 10.28
N GLY A 1036 37.84 19.59 11.21
CA GLY A 1036 39.13 20.27 11.09
C GLY A 1036 39.13 21.38 10.04
N ASP A 1037 37.99 21.72 9.45
CA ASP A 1037 37.85 22.76 8.43
C ASP A 1037 37.16 24.00 8.99
N ILE A 1038 37.55 25.17 8.50
CA ILE A 1038 36.96 26.46 8.83
C ILE A 1038 35.92 26.79 7.78
N ALA A 1039 34.72 27.16 8.25
CA ALA A 1039 33.60 27.47 7.39
C ALA A 1039 32.77 28.64 7.91
N THR A 1040 32.01 29.24 6.99
CA THR A 1040 30.85 30.08 7.31
C THR A 1040 29.58 29.41 6.82
N ILE A 1041 28.46 29.69 7.48
CA ILE A 1041 27.12 29.25 7.07
C ILE A 1041 26.29 30.50 6.88
N ASP A 1042 25.73 30.68 5.69
CA ASP A 1042 24.89 31.85 5.40
C ASP A 1042 23.44 31.69 5.89
N GLU A 1043 22.63 32.74 5.74
CA GLU A 1043 21.21 32.76 6.15
C GLU A 1043 20.32 31.71 5.44
N ASN A 1044 20.80 31.16 4.32
CA ASN A 1044 20.14 30.12 3.52
C ASN A 1044 20.75 28.73 3.76
N ASN A 1045 21.59 28.59 4.78
CA ASN A 1045 22.31 27.39 5.18
C ASN A 1045 23.34 26.89 4.16
N PHE A 1046 23.82 27.72 3.23
CA PHE A 1046 24.94 27.33 2.37
C PHE A 1046 26.25 27.37 3.16
N ILE A 1047 27.00 26.27 3.10
CA ILE A 1047 28.32 26.16 3.72
C ILE A 1047 29.37 26.70 2.74
N HIS A 1048 30.20 27.62 3.22
CA HIS A 1048 31.39 28.08 2.51
C HIS A 1048 32.63 27.57 3.24
N ILE A 1049 33.40 26.69 2.60
CA ILE A 1049 34.66 26.18 3.15
C ILE A 1049 35.78 27.19 2.86
N GLN A 1050 36.39 27.72 3.91
CA GLN A 1050 37.50 28.68 3.79
C GLN A 1050 38.86 27.98 3.73
N GLY A 1051 39.00 26.81 4.37
CA GLY A 1051 40.22 26.00 4.35
C GLY A 1051 40.33 25.07 5.56
N ARG A 1052 41.40 24.27 5.62
CA ARG A 1052 41.74 23.42 6.78
C ARG A 1052 42.34 24.28 7.90
N ALA A 1053 41.92 24.11 9.14
CA ALA A 1053 42.49 24.84 10.29
C ALA A 1053 44.02 24.63 10.41
N LYS A 1054 44.52 23.44 10.09
CA LYS A 1054 45.97 23.13 10.06
C LYS A 1054 46.74 23.75 8.89
N ARG A 1055 46.06 24.26 7.87
CA ARG A 1055 46.63 24.98 6.72
C ARG A 1055 46.56 26.50 6.94
N PHE A 1056 46.61 26.92 8.20
CA PHE A 1056 46.86 28.30 8.59
C PHE A 1056 48.22 28.36 9.26
N ALA A 1057 49.03 29.32 8.85
CA ALA A 1057 50.27 29.64 9.52
C ALA A 1057 50.00 30.65 10.63
N LYS A 1058 50.53 30.41 11.83
CA LYS A 1058 50.44 31.37 12.93
C LYS A 1058 51.64 32.30 12.89
N ILE A 1059 51.50 33.43 12.19
CA ILE A 1059 52.59 34.38 11.93
C ILE A 1059 52.35 35.63 12.77
N ALA A 1060 53.25 35.92 13.71
CA ALA A 1060 53.17 37.07 14.60
C ALA A 1060 51.84 37.18 15.37
N GLY A 1061 51.22 36.05 15.70
CA GLY A 1061 49.94 35.99 16.42
C GLY A 1061 48.69 36.02 15.53
N GLU A 1062 48.83 36.29 14.23
CA GLU A 1062 47.74 36.23 13.25
C GLU A 1062 47.69 34.88 12.53
N MET A 1063 46.48 34.41 12.21
CA MET A 1063 46.27 33.17 11.46
C MET A 1063 46.20 33.48 9.96
N VAL A 1064 47.27 33.16 9.23
CA VAL A 1064 47.38 33.38 7.79
C VAL A 1064 46.99 32.12 7.03
N SER A 1065 45.94 32.17 6.22
CA SER A 1065 45.51 31.02 5.41
C SER A 1065 46.50 30.72 4.27
N LEU A 1066 47.17 29.57 4.34
CA LEU A 1066 48.09 29.11 3.28
C LEU A 1066 47.35 28.95 1.94
N THR A 1067 46.10 28.49 1.99
CA THR A 1067 45.27 28.29 0.81
C THR A 1067 44.83 29.60 0.15
N GLN A 1068 44.56 30.67 0.92
CA GLN A 1068 44.31 31.99 0.33
C GLN A 1068 45.57 32.55 -0.34
N VAL A 1069 46.73 32.36 0.28
CA VAL A 1069 48.03 32.73 -0.32
C VAL A 1069 48.26 31.98 -1.63
N GLU A 1070 48.07 30.66 -1.63
CA GLU A 1070 48.15 29.84 -2.85
C GLU A 1070 47.16 30.31 -3.92
N THR A 1071 45.92 30.65 -3.55
CA THR A 1071 44.91 31.13 -4.51
C THR A 1071 45.32 32.46 -5.14
N ALA A 1072 45.86 33.39 -4.35
CA ALA A 1072 46.37 34.66 -4.86
C ALA A 1072 47.59 34.46 -5.76
N LEU A 1073 48.51 33.58 -5.37
CA LEU A 1073 49.70 33.27 -6.17
C LEU A 1073 49.35 32.53 -7.47
N ASN A 1074 48.35 31.66 -7.47
CA ASN A 1074 47.86 30.99 -8.69
C ASN A 1074 47.28 31.98 -9.70
N LYS A 1075 46.83 33.17 -9.28
CA LYS A 1075 46.41 34.23 -10.22
C LYS A 1075 47.60 34.97 -10.83
N MET A 1076 48.71 35.09 -10.10
CA MET A 1076 49.95 35.67 -10.62
C MET A 1076 50.71 34.71 -11.54
N TYR A 1077 50.74 33.43 -11.17
CA TYR A 1077 51.48 32.38 -11.86
C TYR A 1077 50.52 31.27 -12.34
N PRO A 1078 49.58 31.58 -13.25
CA PRO A 1078 48.51 30.66 -13.63
C PRO A 1078 49.01 29.39 -14.34
N ASP A 1079 50.16 29.48 -15.01
CA ASP A 1079 50.74 28.38 -15.78
C ASP A 1079 51.69 27.50 -14.95
N ASN A 1080 51.96 27.85 -13.69
CA ASN A 1080 52.95 27.19 -12.85
C ASN A 1080 52.29 26.49 -11.65
N PRO A 1081 52.40 25.15 -11.54
CA PRO A 1081 52.00 24.44 -10.32
C PRO A 1081 52.78 24.97 -9.12
N LEU A 1082 52.08 25.30 -8.03
CA LEU A 1082 52.70 25.85 -6.83
C LEU A 1082 52.12 25.27 -5.53
N ALA A 1083 52.90 25.35 -4.46
CA ALA A 1083 52.51 24.96 -3.10
C ALA A 1083 53.13 25.91 -2.08
N VAL A 1084 52.39 26.27 -1.04
CA VAL A 1084 52.86 27.09 0.08
C VAL A 1084 52.81 26.26 1.36
N VAL A 1085 53.89 26.30 2.13
CA VAL A 1085 53.99 25.67 3.45
C VAL A 1085 54.48 26.68 4.47
N SER A 1086 54.10 26.48 5.73
CA SER A 1086 54.72 27.20 6.85
C SER A 1086 55.97 26.47 7.33
N VAL A 1087 56.96 27.27 7.70
CA VAL A 1087 58.20 26.83 8.35
C VAL A 1087 58.44 27.68 9.61
N PRO A 1088 59.19 27.19 10.61
CA PRO A 1088 59.47 27.96 11.82
C PRO A 1088 60.22 29.27 11.54
N ASP A 1089 59.95 30.29 12.37
CA ASP A 1089 60.68 31.56 12.42
C ASP A 1089 60.89 32.00 13.87
N ALA A 1090 62.13 32.26 14.26
CA ALA A 1090 62.49 32.60 15.64
C ALA A 1090 61.81 33.89 16.18
N LYS A 1091 61.36 34.80 15.31
CA LYS A 1091 60.73 36.07 15.71
C LYS A 1091 59.22 36.06 15.59
N LYS A 1092 58.70 35.43 14.52
CA LYS A 1092 57.27 35.44 14.18
C LYS A 1092 56.53 34.15 14.57
N GLY A 1093 57.24 33.16 15.11
CA GLY A 1093 56.72 31.81 15.33
C GLY A 1093 56.79 30.99 14.06
N GLU A 1094 56.06 31.40 13.03
CA GLU A 1094 56.08 30.79 11.69
C GLU A 1094 56.29 31.83 10.58
N GLN A 1095 56.64 31.34 9.40
CA GLN A 1095 56.75 32.09 8.15
C GLN A 1095 56.46 31.20 6.94
N LEU A 1096 56.25 31.80 5.77
CA LEU A 1096 55.84 31.08 4.57
C LEU A 1096 57.00 30.79 3.61
N MET A 1097 56.99 29.61 3.00
CA MET A 1097 57.85 29.20 1.88
C MET A 1097 56.97 28.78 0.69
N LEU A 1098 57.28 29.31 -0.49
CA LEU A 1098 56.64 28.99 -1.76
C LEU A 1098 57.48 27.99 -2.54
N PHE A 1099 56.88 26.91 -3.02
CA PHE A 1099 57.42 26.00 -4.03
C PHE A 1099 56.70 26.27 -5.35
N ILE A 1100 57.44 26.46 -6.44
CA ILE A 1100 56.88 26.71 -7.78
C ILE A 1100 57.57 25.83 -8.83
N ALA A 1101 56.78 25.17 -9.68
CA ALA A 1101 57.29 24.30 -10.73
C ALA A 1101 57.36 25.01 -12.09
N GLY A 1102 58.53 24.96 -12.73
CA GLY A 1102 58.72 25.43 -14.11
C GLY A 1102 58.59 26.94 -14.32
N GLY A 1103 58.80 27.77 -13.29
CA GLY A 1103 58.71 29.23 -13.38
C GLY A 1103 59.65 29.96 -12.41
N GLU A 1104 59.87 31.26 -12.64
CA GLU A 1104 60.56 32.16 -11.72
C GLU A 1104 59.53 33.00 -10.97
N ALA A 1105 59.69 33.14 -9.65
CA ALA A 1105 58.83 33.98 -8.83
C ALA A 1105 59.68 34.96 -8.02
N SER A 1106 59.36 36.26 -8.11
CA SER A 1106 60.03 37.29 -7.35
C SER A 1106 59.23 37.70 -6.12
N ARG A 1107 59.90 37.76 -4.98
CA ARG A 1107 59.29 38.23 -3.73
C ARG A 1107 58.83 39.69 -3.82
N SER A 1108 59.52 40.54 -4.59
CA SER A 1108 59.13 41.95 -4.75
C SER A 1108 57.82 42.07 -5.55
N GLU A 1109 57.67 41.28 -6.61
CA GLU A 1109 56.46 41.23 -7.43
C GLU A 1109 55.26 40.70 -6.63
N ILE A 1110 55.46 39.63 -5.85
CA ILE A 1110 54.42 39.09 -4.96
C ILE A 1110 54.00 40.16 -3.94
N LYS A 1111 54.96 40.92 -3.37
CA LYS A 1111 54.68 41.99 -2.42
C LYS A 1111 53.83 43.10 -3.03
N GLU A 1112 54.18 43.57 -4.23
CA GLU A 1112 53.40 44.60 -4.94
C GLU A 1112 51.99 44.13 -5.29
N TYR A 1113 51.86 42.89 -5.78
CA TYR A 1113 50.56 42.29 -6.09
C TYR A 1113 49.70 42.13 -4.84
N PHE A 1114 50.24 41.57 -3.75
CA PHE A 1114 49.49 41.36 -2.51
C PHE A 1114 49.00 42.69 -1.92
N LYS A 1115 49.84 43.73 -1.96
CA LYS A 1115 49.45 45.09 -1.57
C LYS A 1115 48.31 45.64 -2.44
N SER A 1116 48.33 45.42 -3.75
CA SER A 1116 47.25 45.84 -4.67
C SER A 1116 45.92 45.12 -4.41
N GLN A 1117 45.98 43.89 -3.88
CA GLN A 1117 44.81 43.06 -3.56
C GLN A 1117 44.34 43.18 -2.10
N GLY A 1118 44.97 44.06 -1.30
CA GLY A 1118 44.65 44.21 0.13
C GLY A 1118 45.02 43.01 1.00
N ILE A 1119 45.94 42.16 0.55
CA ILE A 1119 46.41 40.98 1.29
C ILE A 1119 47.53 41.40 2.25
N SER A 1120 47.48 40.90 3.49
CA SER A 1120 48.44 41.24 4.57
C SER A 1120 49.90 40.97 4.18
N GLU A 1121 50.83 41.83 4.60
CA GLU A 1121 52.27 41.62 4.40
C GLU A 1121 52.79 40.35 5.10
N LEU A 1122 52.09 39.86 6.13
CA LEU A 1122 52.42 38.59 6.80
C LEU A 1122 52.20 37.37 5.89
N ALA A 1123 51.41 37.52 4.83
CA ALA A 1123 51.05 36.46 3.89
C ALA A 1123 52.06 36.30 2.73
N ILE A 1124 53.10 37.14 2.68
CA ILE A 1124 54.13 37.09 1.65
C ILE A 1124 55.16 36.00 1.97
N PRO A 1125 55.38 35.00 1.10
CA PRO A 1125 56.45 34.02 1.25
C PRO A 1125 57.82 34.68 1.47
N LYS A 1126 58.54 34.25 2.50
CA LYS A 1126 59.92 34.70 2.75
C LYS A 1126 60.90 33.97 1.84
N TYR A 1127 60.66 32.69 1.62
CA TYR A 1127 61.46 31.83 0.77
C TYR A 1127 60.66 31.43 -0.47
N ILE A 1128 61.34 31.36 -1.61
CA ILE A 1128 60.80 30.91 -2.89
C ILE A 1128 61.76 29.85 -3.41
N GLN A 1129 61.24 28.64 -3.62
CA GLN A 1129 61.97 27.48 -4.10
C GLN A 1129 61.41 27.05 -5.45
N VAL A 1130 62.26 27.09 -6.48
CA VAL A 1130 61.92 26.55 -7.81
C VAL A 1130 62.20 25.05 -7.79
N VAL A 1131 61.25 24.27 -8.29
CA VAL A 1131 61.33 22.80 -8.39
C VAL A 1131 60.95 22.30 -9.78
N GLU A 1132 61.32 21.06 -10.12
CA GLU A 1132 60.94 20.45 -11.41
C GLU A 1132 59.44 20.09 -11.45
N SER A 1133 58.89 19.58 -10.35
CA SER A 1133 57.47 19.28 -10.20
C SER A 1133 57.04 19.35 -8.74
N ILE A 1134 55.76 19.68 -8.50
CA ILE A 1134 55.20 19.66 -7.15
C ILE A 1134 54.85 18.21 -6.76
N PRO A 1135 55.30 17.69 -5.60
CA PRO A 1135 54.92 16.37 -5.11
C PRO A 1135 53.40 16.15 -5.05
N LEU A 1136 52.91 15.04 -5.60
CA LEU A 1136 51.49 14.63 -5.58
C LEU A 1136 51.29 13.28 -4.88
N ASN A 1137 50.10 13.05 -4.32
CA ASN A 1137 49.68 11.78 -3.71
C ASN A 1137 48.89 10.90 -4.70
N GLY A 1138 48.55 9.67 -4.30
CA GLY A 1138 47.84 8.68 -5.13
C GLY A 1138 46.42 9.04 -5.58
N THR A 1139 45.86 10.14 -5.05
CA THR A 1139 44.58 10.73 -5.51
C THR A 1139 44.78 11.95 -6.42
N GLY A 1140 46.02 12.26 -6.80
CA GLY A 1140 46.35 13.40 -7.65
C GLY A 1140 46.45 14.76 -6.92
N LYS A 1141 46.42 14.79 -5.58
CA LYS A 1141 46.52 16.04 -4.78
C LYS A 1141 47.95 16.35 -4.39
N ILE A 1142 48.28 17.61 -4.15
CA ILE A 1142 49.57 18.03 -3.59
C ILE A 1142 49.85 17.28 -2.27
N ASP A 1143 51.01 16.66 -2.20
CA ASP A 1143 51.53 16.00 -1.00
C ASP A 1143 52.25 17.03 -0.12
N TYR A 1144 51.46 17.81 0.64
CA TYR A 1144 51.98 18.84 1.53
C TYR A 1144 52.89 18.30 2.64
N LEU A 1145 52.80 17.00 2.97
CA LEU A 1145 53.73 16.37 3.91
C LEU A 1145 55.12 16.29 3.31
N LYS A 1146 55.19 15.79 2.07
CA LYS A 1146 56.45 15.71 1.35
C LYS A 1146 57.03 17.11 1.08
N VAL A 1147 56.21 18.07 0.65
CA VAL A 1147 56.61 19.47 0.46
C VAL A 1147 57.12 20.09 1.76
N LYS A 1148 56.42 19.91 2.89
CA LYS A 1148 56.86 20.44 4.19
C LYS A 1148 58.16 19.80 4.66
N SER A 1149 58.33 18.49 4.46
CA SER A 1149 59.59 17.79 4.80
C SER A 1149 60.77 18.29 3.97
N GLU A 1150 60.55 18.62 2.70
CA GLU A 1150 61.57 19.22 1.84
C GLU A 1150 61.88 20.66 2.28
N ALA A 1151 60.85 21.42 2.66
CA ALA A 1151 61.01 22.78 3.18
C ALA A 1151 61.85 22.83 4.47
N LEU A 1152 61.62 21.93 5.42
CA LEU A 1152 62.38 21.84 6.67
C LEU A 1152 63.85 21.49 6.41
N LYS A 1153 64.12 20.56 5.49
CA LYS A 1153 65.48 20.23 5.05
C LYS A 1153 66.21 21.44 4.45
N LEU A 1154 65.51 22.26 3.66
CA LEU A 1154 66.09 23.44 3.01
C LEU A 1154 66.48 24.55 3.99
N ILE A 1155 65.84 24.61 5.17
CA ILE A 1155 66.16 25.60 6.21
C ILE A 1155 67.05 25.05 7.34
N GLY A 1156 67.49 23.80 7.24
CA GLY A 1156 68.43 23.19 8.19
C GLY A 1156 67.81 22.73 9.51
N GLU A 1157 66.49 22.51 9.56
CA GLU A 1157 65.81 21.92 10.72
C GLU A 1157 65.49 20.44 10.43
N GLU A 1158 65.91 19.52 11.30
CA GLU A 1158 65.55 18.09 11.18
C GLU A 1158 64.04 17.91 11.38
N ALA A 1159 63.44 17.09 10.51
CA ALA A 1159 61.99 16.96 10.29
C ALA A 1159 61.22 16.23 11.39
#